data_AF-A0A6Q2YSD3-F1
#
_entry.id   AF-A0A6Q2YSD3-F1
#
_cell.length_a   1.000
_cell.length_b   1.000
_cell.length_c   1.000
_cell.angle_alpha   90.00
_cell.angle_beta   90.00
_cell.angle_gamma   90.00
#
_symmetry.space_group_name_H-M   'P 1'
#
loop_
_entity.id
_entity.type
_entity.pdbx_description
1 polymer ?
#
loop_
_entity_poly.entity_id
_entity_poly.type
_entity_poly.pdbx_seq_one_letter_code
_entity_poly.pdbx_strand_id
1 'polypeptide(L)'
;MVNQLCYPGVVLTVLVGDDVGHVDPAVAGLGPHAAARRAGVGVPLSLRAVGDVIHDQGLVAGMHWCDGTRGLNALPGGVKYPDSAGGFSYEESGKLLSITSNRFVHWSTSGDTVQLVEQSLDTNLLNNAVKLKITNCHLLPGGVHFQETLNNVVILIVTNQTVHRLVLTRPSGSCQHAGFHSHAFPGPTASAAWLSHQGEAHYALASPAGGLLVVTLPPHDTQGSVSILELKRSSVMQRLAGWMPTAIRGEQSPGDLALSLAVRELEDDTFIFALCQDHKLRLWSYREQACLMETDMLEYMPACAGVRRSPGQGHRLRLSFSSSTGLCLAVYLAVPSRGQFTVLQLVAADNRYSLDHISSQFATQETLVDFALTPTEIWGLWLDDANQTVVKYINVEHSTAGQWNQVFVQPAPEEEVHIGADQDPRETYLDMLFSPLRFTASAIVKALQIYRRGTERITDLPWETLKKEVTVAVENELQSSVTEFEFSQEEYRQLQVEFWSKFYACCLQYQEALATPLGLLLNPYTHMVCVLKKGFVSFLLPCFAVDHLYLSFDEYLFSEEDTPVADDPEVGRDVLGLVQCLRLVSDAVPGDMAYEMEKALEHLQTPERAAEMVLENLLANDNENVIEDIQNKLQDIRNPVAAMTVLIREMDLETDSDPGGERPLTTGYLAQLYGSSMAVAVVCQAVCQMAMTRALFCRDLLILQQLYLRLGDNVFLGGGAQLLQLQQDLIPRSSQLLSSYYLLKHISQSLATSVPVDMIDANLQHLSVLELSDSPTVATLSPQTVVELFYQSVARKAIITQIYTQNQSHSPGTALLHWPHMVSNVVTLLAQQLWPNNPGFQFPECLMGNCQYTALQEYVRLIGPWCHMSVGSCRFMLGQCYLANGEGYKVCAQVMSFRFQHVSVKFTCWRLFL
;
A
#
# COMPACT_ATOMS: atom_id res chain seq x y z
N MET A 1 -6.32 10.28 -43.37
CA MET A 1 -6.63 8.83 -43.29
C MET A 1 -5.41 8.09 -43.77
N VAL A 2 -4.80 7.29 -42.87
CA VAL A 2 -3.41 6.80 -42.90
C VAL A 2 -2.40 7.94 -43.11
N ASN A 3 -1.70 8.35 -42.04
CA ASN A 3 -0.37 8.95 -42.18
C ASN A 3 0.45 8.85 -40.88
N GLN A 4 1.68 8.42 -41.12
CA GLN A 4 2.89 8.37 -40.29
C GLN A 4 3.12 9.60 -39.39
N LEU A 5 3.78 9.36 -38.25
CA LEU A 5 4.90 10.17 -37.78
C LEU A 5 5.96 9.24 -37.17
N CYS A 6 6.97 8.91 -37.99
CA CYS A 6 8.30 8.48 -37.55
C CYS A 6 9.15 9.74 -37.35
N TYR A 7 10.08 9.75 -36.39
CA TYR A 7 11.28 10.61 -36.39
C TYR A 7 12.45 9.89 -35.68
N PRO A 8 13.72 10.23 -35.97
CA PRO A 8 14.73 9.30 -36.44
C PRO A 8 15.90 9.11 -35.43
N GLY A 9 16.78 8.18 -35.77
CA GLY A 9 17.86 7.69 -34.90
C GLY A 9 18.87 8.71 -34.37
N VAL A 10 19.47 8.34 -33.25
CA VAL A 10 20.67 8.96 -32.69
C VAL A 10 21.78 7.90 -32.69
N VAL A 11 22.86 8.23 -33.39
CA VAL A 11 24.13 7.51 -33.45
C VAL A 11 24.86 7.70 -32.12
N LEU A 12 25.31 6.60 -31.51
CA LEU A 12 26.20 6.61 -30.34
C LEU A 12 27.57 7.18 -30.75
N THR A 13 27.97 8.32 -30.18
CA THR A 13 29.36 8.78 -30.17
C THR A 13 29.80 8.91 -28.72
N VAL A 14 30.69 8.03 -28.29
CA VAL A 14 31.35 8.04 -26.98
C VAL A 14 32.36 9.19 -26.98
N LEU A 15 32.21 10.16 -26.07
CA LEU A 15 33.27 11.10 -25.72
C LEU A 15 33.58 10.94 -24.22
N VAL A 16 34.77 10.42 -23.98
CA VAL A 16 35.47 10.41 -22.68
C VAL A 16 35.98 11.83 -22.44
N GLY A 17 35.74 12.37 -21.25
CA GLY A 17 36.26 13.66 -20.82
C GLY A 17 36.33 13.73 -19.31
N ASP A 18 37.53 13.49 -18.78
CA ASP A 18 37.96 13.87 -17.44
C ASP A 18 37.90 15.41 -17.32
N ASP A 19 37.37 15.93 -16.22
CA ASP A 19 38.02 17.01 -15.47
C ASP A 19 37.30 17.31 -14.15
N VAL A 20 38.11 17.31 -13.09
CA VAL A 20 37.76 17.59 -11.70
C VAL A 20 37.78 19.11 -11.49
N GLY A 21 36.65 19.70 -11.10
CA GLY A 21 36.54 21.11 -10.76
C GLY A 21 36.02 21.33 -9.34
N HIS A 22 36.91 21.77 -8.45
CA HIS A 22 36.61 22.24 -7.09
C HIS A 22 35.66 23.46 -7.10
N VAL A 23 34.64 23.45 -6.24
CA VAL A 23 33.84 24.65 -5.90
C VAL A 23 33.73 24.77 -4.37
N ASP A 24 34.11 25.94 -3.86
CA ASP A 24 34.10 26.34 -2.45
C ASP A 24 32.66 26.47 -1.87
N PRO A 25 32.43 26.17 -0.57
CA PRO A 25 31.12 26.25 0.05
C PRO A 25 30.97 27.55 0.84
N ALA A 26 30.16 28.48 0.35
CA ALA A 26 29.59 29.51 1.19
C ALA A 26 28.26 29.97 0.58
N VAL A 27 27.20 29.96 1.41
CA VAL A 27 25.78 30.24 1.11
C VAL A 27 24.96 29.00 0.73
N ALA A 28 24.73 28.12 1.70
CA ALA A 28 23.65 27.12 1.70
C ALA A 28 23.01 27.10 3.09
N GLY A 29 21.90 27.80 3.26
CA GLY A 29 21.00 27.65 4.40
C GLY A 29 19.91 26.64 4.04
N LEU A 30 19.75 25.61 4.88
CA LEU A 30 18.89 24.42 4.71
C LEU A 30 19.40 23.41 3.67
N GLY A 31 20.30 22.53 4.12
CA GLY A 31 20.83 21.44 3.31
C GLY A 31 19.84 20.28 3.09
N PRO A 32 20.03 19.48 2.02
CA PRO A 32 19.19 18.32 1.65
C PRO A 32 19.11 17.22 2.74
N HIS A 33 19.95 17.26 3.76
CA HIS A 33 19.94 16.31 4.88
C HIS A 33 18.70 16.40 5.79
N ALA A 34 18.12 17.58 5.99
CA ALA A 34 16.94 17.72 6.86
C ALA A 34 15.65 17.20 6.18
N ALA A 35 15.50 17.43 4.88
CA ALA A 35 14.41 16.89 4.08
C ALA A 35 14.51 15.37 3.91
N ALA A 36 15.74 14.83 3.74
CA ALA A 36 15.99 13.40 3.71
C ALA A 36 15.57 12.70 5.02
N ARG A 37 15.86 13.28 6.19
CA ARG A 37 15.42 12.73 7.49
C ARG A 37 13.91 12.84 7.70
N ARG A 38 13.27 13.95 7.33
CA ARG A 38 11.81 14.09 7.33
C ARG A 38 11.11 13.07 6.44
N ALA A 39 11.76 12.68 5.34
CA ALA A 39 11.30 11.65 4.41
C ALA A 39 11.72 10.21 4.79
N GLY A 40 12.36 10.00 5.96
CA GLY A 40 12.76 8.67 6.43
C GLY A 40 13.99 8.06 5.74
N VAL A 41 14.80 8.87 5.06
CA VAL A 41 16.01 8.41 4.36
C VAL A 41 17.19 8.39 5.33
N GLY A 42 17.52 7.20 5.85
CA GLY A 42 18.75 6.94 6.62
C GLY A 42 18.56 6.33 8.02
N VAL A 43 17.33 6.27 8.53
CA VAL A 43 16.95 5.57 9.78
C VAL A 43 15.92 4.51 9.40
N PRO A 44 15.96 3.26 9.93
CA PRO A 44 14.99 2.23 9.59
C PRO A 44 13.63 2.56 10.22
N LEU A 45 12.90 3.52 9.65
CA LEU A 45 11.53 3.82 10.03
C LEU A 45 10.60 2.70 9.57
N SER A 46 9.56 2.43 10.36
CA SER A 46 8.46 1.56 9.93
C SER A 46 7.87 2.00 8.61
N LEU A 47 7.21 1.06 7.93
CA LEU A 47 6.47 1.35 6.72
C LEU A 47 4.98 1.41 7.02
N ARG A 48 4.20 2.01 6.12
CA ARG A 48 2.75 2.05 6.18
C ARG A 48 2.17 1.42 4.93
N ALA A 49 1.22 0.51 5.10
CA ALA A 49 0.50 -0.11 3.99
C ALA A 49 -0.70 0.76 3.61
N VAL A 50 -0.68 1.29 2.39
CA VAL A 50 -1.82 2.00 1.79
C VAL A 50 -2.45 1.06 0.78
N GLY A 51 -3.64 0.56 1.11
CA GLY A 51 -4.40 -0.35 0.28
C GLY A 51 -5.19 0.41 -0.77
N ASP A 52 -4.92 0.17 -2.06
CA ASP A 52 -5.88 0.61 -3.06
C ASP A 52 -7.10 -0.30 -2.97
N VAL A 53 -8.24 0.30 -2.71
CA VAL A 53 -9.53 -0.32 -2.94
C VAL A 53 -9.76 -0.21 -4.44
N ILE A 54 -9.15 -1.13 -5.21
CA ILE A 54 -9.12 -1.11 -6.68
C ILE A 54 -10.53 -0.83 -7.21
N HIS A 55 -10.73 0.38 -7.74
CA HIS A 55 -12.02 0.83 -8.27
C HIS A 55 -12.17 0.66 -9.78
N ASP A 56 -11.14 0.18 -10.47
CA ASP A 56 -11.26 -0.15 -11.89
C ASP A 56 -10.52 -1.46 -12.16
N GLN A 57 -11.25 -2.58 -12.12
CA GLN A 57 -10.92 -3.68 -13.02
C GLN A 57 -11.39 -3.24 -14.41
N GLY A 58 -10.58 -2.41 -15.08
CA GLY A 58 -10.76 -2.13 -16.50
C GLY A 58 -11.00 -3.44 -17.24
N LEU A 59 -11.97 -3.45 -18.17
CA LEU A 59 -12.44 -4.61 -18.93
C LEU A 59 -11.40 -5.74 -18.97
N VAL A 60 -11.60 -6.74 -18.11
CA VAL A 60 -10.82 -7.98 -18.19
C VAL A 60 -11.13 -8.56 -19.55
N ALA A 61 -10.15 -8.59 -20.45
CA ALA A 61 -10.28 -9.34 -21.67
C ALA A 61 -10.46 -10.80 -21.25
N GLY A 62 -11.70 -11.27 -21.24
CA GLY A 62 -12.06 -12.63 -20.89
C GLY A 62 -11.56 -13.57 -21.96
N MET A 63 -10.27 -13.93 -21.90
CA MET A 63 -9.73 -15.01 -22.70
C MET A 63 -10.16 -16.34 -22.05
N HIS A 64 -11.36 -16.78 -22.42
CA HIS A 64 -11.76 -18.15 -22.20
C HIS A 64 -10.91 -19.06 -23.10
N TRP A 65 -9.90 -19.68 -22.52
CA TRP A 65 -9.22 -20.79 -23.19
C TRP A 65 -10.10 -22.03 -23.09
N CYS A 66 -10.80 -22.31 -24.19
CA CYS A 66 -11.46 -23.59 -24.41
C CYS A 66 -10.41 -24.64 -24.82
N ASP A 67 -10.12 -25.51 -23.87
CA ASP A 67 -10.13 -26.96 -24.03
C ASP A 67 -9.30 -27.57 -25.18
N GLY A 68 -8.00 -27.80 -24.92
CA GLY A 68 -7.29 -28.96 -25.47
C GLY A 68 -7.58 -30.26 -24.69
N THR A 69 -8.28 -30.17 -23.54
CA THR A 69 -8.57 -31.28 -22.62
C THR A 69 -9.80 -32.11 -23.01
N ARG A 70 -9.89 -32.58 -24.26
CA ARG A 70 -10.82 -33.69 -24.57
C ARG A 70 -10.29 -34.99 -23.94
N GLY A 71 -10.69 -35.30 -22.71
CA GLY A 71 -10.63 -36.69 -22.20
C GLY A 71 -10.26 -36.95 -20.74
N LEU A 72 -10.07 -35.93 -19.89
CA LEU A 72 -9.73 -36.15 -18.47
C LEU A 72 -10.92 -35.86 -17.55
N ASN A 73 -11.40 -36.88 -16.85
CA ASN A 73 -12.32 -36.70 -15.73
C ASN A 73 -11.55 -36.18 -14.51
N ALA A 74 -12.10 -35.20 -13.80
CA ALA A 74 -11.59 -34.83 -12.47
C ALA A 74 -11.53 -36.08 -11.58
N LEU A 75 -10.35 -36.38 -11.01
CA LEU A 75 -10.22 -37.46 -10.04
C LEU A 75 -11.11 -37.13 -8.83
N PRO A 76 -12.11 -37.97 -8.47
CA PRO A 76 -12.93 -37.73 -7.29
C PRO A 76 -12.04 -37.76 -6.03
N GLY A 77 -12.03 -36.66 -5.27
CA GLY A 77 -11.16 -36.48 -4.10
C GLY A 77 -9.87 -35.68 -4.33
N GLY A 78 -9.74 -34.96 -5.46
CA GLY A 78 -8.56 -34.14 -5.76
C GLY A 78 -8.22 -33.12 -4.65
N VAL A 79 -6.93 -33.03 -4.33
CA VAL A 79 -6.37 -32.06 -3.37
C VAL A 79 -6.65 -30.64 -3.86
N LYS A 80 -7.36 -29.85 -3.06
CA LYS A 80 -7.52 -28.41 -3.28
C LYS A 80 -6.28 -27.69 -2.73
N TYR A 81 -5.61 -26.92 -3.57
CA TYR A 81 -4.52 -26.06 -3.14
C TYR A 81 -5.06 -24.71 -2.65
N PRO A 82 -4.41 -24.07 -1.67
CA PRO A 82 -4.75 -22.72 -1.25
C PRO A 82 -4.53 -21.72 -2.39
N ASP A 83 -5.28 -20.63 -2.39
CA ASP A 83 -5.04 -19.50 -3.28
C ASP A 83 -3.62 -18.96 -3.04
N SER A 84 -2.91 -18.54 -4.10
CA SER A 84 -1.59 -17.92 -3.98
C SER A 84 -1.42 -16.76 -4.95
N ALA A 85 -0.55 -15.81 -4.61
CA ALA A 85 -0.23 -14.66 -5.44
C ALA A 85 1.27 -14.42 -5.55
N GLY A 86 1.67 -13.65 -6.55
CA GLY A 86 3.05 -13.22 -6.73
C GLY A 86 3.17 -12.07 -7.72
N GLY A 87 4.40 -11.62 -7.95
CA GLY A 87 4.69 -10.46 -8.77
C GLY A 87 5.91 -10.63 -9.66
N PHE A 88 5.95 -9.81 -10.72
CA PHE A 88 7.04 -9.68 -11.66
C PHE A 88 7.27 -8.20 -11.98
N SER A 89 8.53 -7.76 -11.98
CA SER A 89 8.92 -6.39 -12.32
C SER A 89 9.86 -6.40 -13.52
N TYR A 90 9.61 -5.50 -14.47
CA TYR A 90 10.45 -5.36 -15.67
C TYR A 90 11.84 -4.84 -15.30
N GLU A 91 12.87 -5.28 -16.03
CA GLU A 91 14.26 -4.87 -15.80
C GLU A 91 14.46 -3.35 -15.89
N GLU A 92 13.71 -2.68 -16.76
CA GLU A 92 13.79 -1.24 -16.95
C GLU A 92 12.77 -0.44 -16.15
N SER A 93 12.03 -1.08 -15.24
CA SER A 93 10.98 -0.41 -14.45
C SER A 93 11.50 0.72 -13.57
N GLY A 94 12.77 0.67 -13.18
CA GLY A 94 13.45 1.73 -12.42
C GLY A 94 14.05 2.85 -13.28
N LYS A 95 14.05 2.75 -14.62
CA LYS A 95 14.65 3.76 -15.49
C LYS A 95 13.60 4.79 -15.92
N LEU A 96 13.84 6.05 -15.62
CA LEU A 96 13.03 7.14 -16.13
C LEU A 96 13.03 7.11 -17.67
N LEU A 97 11.87 7.35 -18.30
CA LEU A 97 11.64 7.32 -19.77
C LEU A 97 11.61 5.93 -20.41
N SER A 98 11.82 4.83 -19.69
CA SER A 98 11.56 3.50 -20.25
C SER A 98 10.06 3.32 -20.50
N ILE A 99 9.72 2.55 -21.55
CA ILE A 99 8.34 2.14 -21.84
C ILE A 99 7.74 1.35 -20.66
N THR A 100 8.60 0.68 -19.88
CA THR A 100 8.19 -0.12 -18.71
C THR A 100 8.43 0.59 -17.37
N SER A 101 8.73 1.90 -17.39
CA SER A 101 8.85 2.76 -16.19
C SER A 101 7.66 2.59 -15.25
N ASN A 102 7.94 2.34 -13.97
CA ASN A 102 6.94 2.07 -12.93
C ASN A 102 5.86 1.03 -13.32
N ARG A 103 6.21 0.06 -14.18
CA ARG A 103 5.31 -1.03 -14.57
C ARG A 103 5.71 -2.34 -13.90
N PHE A 104 4.71 -3.16 -13.61
CA PHE A 104 4.88 -4.48 -13.04
C PHE A 104 3.65 -5.34 -13.34
N VAL A 105 3.79 -6.65 -13.25
CA VAL A 105 2.69 -7.61 -13.35
C VAL A 105 2.50 -8.26 -12.00
N HIS A 106 1.28 -8.31 -11.51
CA HIS A 106 0.93 -9.15 -10.37
C HIS A 106 -0.04 -10.24 -10.83
N TRP A 107 -0.02 -11.36 -10.12
CA TRP A 107 -0.84 -12.51 -10.44
C TRP A 107 -1.44 -13.14 -9.21
N SER A 108 -2.62 -13.71 -9.37
CA SER A 108 -3.31 -14.47 -8.33
C SER A 108 -3.87 -15.76 -8.92
N THR A 109 -3.88 -16.81 -8.11
CA THR A 109 -4.42 -18.12 -8.47
C THR A 109 -5.57 -18.45 -7.55
N SER A 110 -6.65 -18.99 -8.11
CA SER A 110 -7.76 -19.53 -7.34
C SER A 110 -8.32 -20.77 -8.02
N GLY A 111 -8.10 -21.92 -7.38
CA GLY A 111 -8.50 -23.23 -7.88
C GLY A 111 -7.89 -23.57 -9.25
N ASP A 112 -8.70 -23.47 -10.30
CA ASP A 112 -8.34 -23.74 -11.70
C ASP A 112 -8.12 -22.47 -12.53
N THR A 113 -8.12 -21.30 -11.89
CA THR A 113 -7.96 -20.00 -12.56
C THR A 113 -6.69 -19.28 -12.13
N VAL A 114 -6.01 -18.66 -13.10
CA VAL A 114 -4.93 -17.68 -12.85
C VAL A 114 -5.34 -16.35 -13.47
N GLN A 115 -5.20 -15.28 -12.70
CA GLN A 115 -5.42 -13.91 -13.15
C GLN A 115 -4.08 -13.19 -13.16
N LEU A 116 -3.79 -12.51 -14.26
CA LEU A 116 -2.58 -11.74 -14.52
C LEU A 116 -3.03 -10.30 -14.74
N VAL A 117 -2.43 -9.34 -14.05
CA VAL A 117 -2.77 -7.92 -14.21
C VAL A 117 -1.48 -7.12 -14.28
N GLU A 118 -1.25 -6.49 -15.42
CA GLU A 118 -0.22 -5.48 -15.62
C GLU A 118 -0.70 -4.14 -15.04
N GLN A 119 0.14 -3.52 -14.23
CA GLN A 119 -0.10 -2.22 -13.63
C GLN A 119 1.05 -1.28 -13.96
N SER A 120 0.70 0.00 -14.06
CA SER A 120 1.61 1.10 -14.37
C SER A 120 1.23 2.27 -13.47
N LEU A 121 2.19 2.82 -12.73
CA LEU A 121 1.93 4.00 -11.89
C LEU A 121 1.88 5.29 -12.72
N ASP A 122 2.52 5.31 -13.88
CA ASP A 122 2.62 6.51 -14.73
C ASP A 122 1.34 6.72 -15.53
N THR A 123 0.89 5.72 -16.28
CA THR A 123 -0.30 5.85 -17.14
C THR A 123 -1.22 4.63 -17.03
N ASN A 124 -2.51 4.85 -17.24
CA ASN A 124 -3.49 3.75 -17.29
C ASN A 124 -3.28 2.92 -18.55
N LEU A 125 -3.22 1.60 -18.36
CA LEU A 125 -3.06 0.63 -19.43
C LEU A 125 -4.43 0.14 -19.89
N LEU A 126 -4.61 -0.01 -21.20
CA LEU A 126 -5.80 -0.62 -21.79
C LEU A 126 -5.60 -2.14 -21.91
N ASN A 127 -6.64 -2.93 -21.65
CA ASN A 127 -6.59 -4.41 -21.70
C ASN A 127 -5.45 -5.00 -20.87
N ASN A 128 -5.28 -4.49 -19.66
CA ASN A 128 -4.14 -4.77 -18.79
C ASN A 128 -4.32 -6.03 -17.93
N ALA A 129 -5.44 -6.73 -18.06
CA ALA A 129 -5.76 -7.92 -17.29
C ALA A 129 -6.10 -9.11 -18.20
N VAL A 130 -5.55 -10.28 -17.86
CA VAL A 130 -5.82 -11.56 -18.51
C VAL A 130 -6.21 -12.58 -17.45
N LYS A 131 -7.35 -13.25 -17.65
CA LYS A 131 -7.80 -14.35 -16.79
C LYS A 131 -7.79 -15.65 -17.57
N LEU A 132 -7.04 -16.63 -17.10
CA LEU A 132 -6.89 -17.95 -17.70
C LEU A 132 -7.58 -18.99 -16.81
N LYS A 133 -8.33 -19.91 -17.41
CA LYS A 133 -8.94 -21.05 -16.73
C LYS A 133 -8.38 -22.34 -17.32
N ILE A 134 -7.75 -23.17 -16.49
CA ILE A 134 -7.16 -24.45 -16.90
C ILE A 134 -8.07 -25.57 -16.41
N THR A 135 -8.95 -26.05 -17.28
CA THR A 135 -9.97 -27.04 -16.92
C THR A 135 -9.36 -28.33 -16.35
N ASN A 136 -9.98 -28.85 -15.28
CA ASN A 136 -9.62 -30.10 -14.61
C ASN A 136 -8.23 -30.15 -13.96
N CYS A 137 -7.49 -29.03 -13.92
CA CYS A 137 -6.19 -28.94 -13.27
C CYS A 137 -6.24 -27.86 -12.18
N HIS A 138 -5.59 -28.13 -11.04
CA HIS A 138 -5.40 -27.13 -10.00
C HIS A 138 -3.98 -26.56 -10.09
N LEU A 139 -3.87 -25.24 -9.97
CA LEU A 139 -2.58 -24.55 -9.98
C LEU A 139 -1.80 -24.88 -8.70
N LEU A 140 -0.51 -25.17 -8.85
CA LEU A 140 0.35 -25.38 -7.69
C LEU A 140 0.68 -24.02 -7.04
N PRO A 141 0.69 -23.92 -5.70
CA PRO A 141 1.19 -22.73 -5.01
C PRO A 141 2.64 -22.44 -5.43
N GLY A 142 2.90 -21.23 -5.91
CA GLY A 142 4.20 -20.85 -6.45
C GLY A 142 4.55 -21.46 -7.82
N GLY A 143 3.58 -22.06 -8.52
CA GLY A 143 3.78 -22.68 -9.84
C GLY A 143 3.72 -21.71 -11.02
N VAL A 144 3.65 -20.40 -10.79
CA VAL A 144 3.67 -19.37 -11.84
C VAL A 144 5.02 -18.66 -11.82
N HIS A 145 5.77 -18.77 -12.91
CA HIS A 145 7.10 -18.18 -13.05
C HIS A 145 7.14 -17.25 -14.27
N PHE A 146 7.87 -16.14 -14.14
CA PHE A 146 8.05 -15.15 -15.19
C PHE A 146 9.51 -15.08 -15.61
N GLN A 147 9.73 -14.88 -16.90
CA GLN A 147 11.05 -14.56 -17.43
C GLN A 147 10.96 -13.53 -18.54
N GLU A 148 11.78 -12.48 -18.41
CA GLU A 148 11.91 -11.45 -19.42
C GLU A 148 12.93 -11.87 -20.48
N THR A 149 12.59 -11.63 -21.74
CA THR A 149 13.50 -11.72 -22.88
C THR A 149 13.52 -10.37 -23.60
N LEU A 150 14.45 -10.17 -24.54
CA LEU A 150 14.59 -8.92 -25.29
C LEU A 150 13.30 -8.40 -25.93
N ASN A 151 12.35 -9.27 -26.28
CA ASN A 151 11.11 -8.87 -26.98
C ASN A 151 9.82 -9.34 -26.28
N ASN A 152 9.91 -10.33 -25.38
CA ASN A 152 8.75 -11.02 -24.84
C ASN A 152 8.86 -11.22 -23.32
N VAL A 153 7.71 -11.27 -22.64
CA VAL A 153 7.57 -11.83 -21.30
C VAL A 153 7.03 -13.24 -21.44
N VAL A 154 7.79 -14.22 -20.94
CA VAL A 154 7.40 -15.63 -20.95
C VAL A 154 6.88 -16.01 -19.57
N ILE A 155 5.68 -16.59 -19.52
CA ILE A 155 5.06 -17.06 -18.29
C ILE A 155 5.01 -18.60 -18.35
N LEU A 156 5.60 -19.24 -17.35
CA LEU A 156 5.66 -20.68 -17.20
C LEU A 156 4.73 -21.08 -16.05
N ILE A 157 3.75 -21.92 -16.33
CA ILE A 157 2.69 -22.29 -15.38
C ILE A 157 2.75 -23.79 -15.13
N VAL A 158 2.75 -24.16 -13.85
CA VAL A 158 2.70 -25.54 -13.37
C VAL A 158 1.41 -25.80 -12.64
N THR A 159 0.73 -26.87 -13.01
CA THR A 159 -0.45 -27.39 -12.33
C THR A 159 -0.12 -28.75 -11.72
N ASN A 160 -1.08 -29.32 -11.00
CA ASN A 160 -0.98 -30.68 -10.48
C ASN A 160 -0.77 -31.78 -11.55
N GLN A 161 -1.03 -31.51 -12.84
CA GLN A 161 -0.96 -32.53 -13.90
C GLN A 161 -0.29 -32.06 -15.20
N THR A 162 -0.18 -30.76 -15.43
CA THR A 162 0.23 -30.17 -16.72
C THR A 162 1.15 -28.97 -16.54
N VAL A 163 1.97 -28.71 -17.56
CA VAL A 163 2.85 -27.54 -17.66
C VAL A 163 2.50 -26.72 -18.89
N HIS A 164 2.52 -25.39 -18.77
CA HIS A 164 2.10 -24.48 -19.84
C HIS A 164 3.10 -23.35 -20.02
N ARG A 165 3.40 -23.00 -21.28
CA ARG A 165 4.15 -21.79 -21.63
C ARG A 165 3.22 -20.80 -22.32
N LEU A 166 3.24 -19.57 -21.81
CA LEU A 166 2.55 -18.43 -22.39
C LEU A 166 3.59 -17.38 -22.78
N VAL A 167 3.52 -16.87 -24.01
CA VAL A 167 4.43 -15.82 -24.48
C VAL A 167 3.61 -14.56 -24.73
N LEU A 168 3.95 -13.49 -24.01
CA LEU A 168 3.37 -12.17 -24.15
C LEU A 168 4.39 -11.27 -24.88
N THR A 169 4.06 -10.83 -26.09
CA THR A 169 4.89 -9.88 -26.85
C THR A 169 4.80 -8.50 -26.19
N ARG A 170 5.94 -7.82 -25.95
CA ARG A 170 5.99 -6.44 -25.44
C ARG A 170 5.06 -5.51 -26.26
N PRO A 171 4.48 -4.46 -25.63
CA PRO A 171 3.05 -4.15 -25.70
C PRO A 171 2.58 -3.82 -27.12
N SER A 172 2.12 -4.86 -27.84
CA SER A 172 1.44 -4.74 -29.15
C SER A 172 0.56 -5.97 -29.47
N GLY A 173 -0.18 -6.45 -28.47
CA GLY A 173 -1.50 -7.08 -28.67
C GLY A 173 -1.58 -8.47 -29.30
N SER A 174 -0.49 -9.22 -29.46
CA SER A 174 -0.56 -10.64 -29.84
C SER A 174 -0.18 -11.54 -28.67
N CYS A 175 -0.99 -12.55 -28.38
CA CYS A 175 -0.72 -13.56 -27.38
C CYS A 175 -0.57 -14.90 -28.11
N GLN A 176 0.60 -15.54 -27.99
CA GLN A 176 0.85 -16.85 -28.57
C GLN A 176 1.01 -17.88 -27.44
N HIS A 177 0.27 -18.99 -27.56
CA HIS A 177 0.18 -20.01 -26.52
C HIS A 177 0.73 -21.35 -27.03
N ALA A 178 1.54 -22.01 -26.20
CA ALA A 178 2.00 -23.37 -26.41
C ALA A 178 1.86 -24.15 -25.09
N GLY A 179 0.75 -24.88 -24.94
CA GLY A 179 0.53 -25.83 -23.84
C GLY A 179 1.08 -27.21 -24.21
N PHE A 180 1.64 -27.93 -23.24
CA PHE A 180 2.05 -29.31 -23.44
C PHE A 180 1.42 -30.24 -22.41
N HIS A 181 0.89 -31.35 -22.92
CA HIS A 181 0.25 -32.40 -22.12
C HIS A 181 1.15 -33.63 -22.08
N SER A 182 1.43 -34.15 -20.89
CA SER A 182 2.01 -35.48 -20.74
C SER A 182 1.26 -36.26 -19.68
N HIS A 183 0.95 -37.52 -20.01
CA HIS A 183 0.28 -38.49 -19.15
C HIS A 183 1.16 -39.01 -17.98
N ALA A 184 2.32 -38.40 -17.71
CA ALA A 184 3.37 -39.01 -16.87
C ALA A 184 3.65 -38.35 -15.51
N PHE A 185 2.89 -37.32 -15.09
CA PHE A 185 3.19 -36.60 -13.84
C PHE A 185 2.24 -36.97 -12.69
N PRO A 186 2.69 -37.72 -11.67
CA PRO A 186 1.97 -37.81 -10.40
C PRO A 186 2.06 -36.46 -9.67
N GLY A 187 0.95 -35.99 -9.08
CA GLY A 187 0.76 -34.64 -8.54
C GLY A 187 1.98 -34.05 -7.81
N PRO A 188 2.69 -33.06 -8.37
CA PRO A 188 3.86 -32.47 -7.72
C PRO A 188 3.49 -31.71 -6.46
N THR A 189 4.37 -31.74 -5.46
CA THR A 189 4.21 -30.97 -4.21
C THR A 189 4.85 -29.59 -4.28
N ALA A 190 5.86 -29.41 -5.13
CA ALA A 190 6.57 -28.16 -5.35
C ALA A 190 7.09 -28.11 -6.79
N SER A 191 7.30 -26.90 -7.31
CA SER A 191 7.82 -26.69 -8.67
C SER A 191 8.72 -25.48 -8.76
N ALA A 192 9.61 -25.49 -9.75
CA ALA A 192 10.31 -24.31 -10.24
C ALA A 192 10.42 -24.40 -11.77
N ALA A 193 10.39 -23.26 -12.47
CA ALA A 193 10.53 -23.23 -13.92
C ALA A 193 11.47 -22.11 -14.37
N TRP A 194 12.15 -22.34 -15.50
CA TRP A 194 13.04 -21.37 -16.13
C TRP A 194 13.10 -21.58 -17.64
N LEU A 195 13.58 -20.57 -18.35
CA LEU A 195 13.87 -20.57 -19.78
C LEU A 195 15.39 -20.61 -19.95
N SER A 196 15.89 -21.53 -20.77
CA SER A 196 17.31 -21.58 -21.11
C SER A 196 17.69 -20.47 -22.09
N HIS A 197 18.99 -20.19 -22.23
CA HIS A 197 19.52 -19.32 -23.27
C HIS A 197 19.11 -19.71 -24.70
N GLN A 198 18.75 -20.98 -24.94
CA GLN A 198 18.27 -21.47 -26.24
C GLN A 198 16.75 -21.30 -26.44
N GLY A 199 16.03 -20.80 -25.44
CA GLY A 199 14.59 -20.61 -25.47
C GLY A 199 13.76 -21.85 -25.12
N GLU A 200 14.39 -22.92 -24.63
CA GLU A 200 13.69 -24.08 -24.08
C GLU A 200 13.10 -23.75 -22.71
N ALA A 201 11.87 -24.20 -22.44
CA ALA A 201 11.24 -23.99 -21.15
C ALA A 201 11.35 -25.25 -20.30
N HIS A 202 12.06 -25.17 -19.19
CA HIS A 202 12.30 -26.26 -18.25
C HIS A 202 11.41 -26.11 -17.02
N TYR A 203 10.92 -27.23 -16.50
CA TYR A 203 10.07 -27.31 -15.32
C TYR A 203 10.59 -28.39 -14.38
N ALA A 204 11.19 -28.01 -13.27
CA ALA A 204 11.56 -28.90 -12.18
C ALA A 204 10.35 -29.15 -11.28
N LEU A 205 9.98 -30.43 -11.13
CA LEU A 205 8.82 -30.89 -10.38
C LEU A 205 9.28 -31.84 -9.27
N ALA A 206 8.82 -31.61 -8.05
CA ALA A 206 9.05 -32.53 -6.94
C ALA A 206 8.21 -33.80 -7.12
N SER A 207 8.88 -34.95 -7.25
CA SER A 207 8.20 -36.23 -7.43
C SER A 207 7.69 -36.77 -6.08
N PRO A 208 6.40 -37.18 -5.95
CA PRO A 208 5.90 -37.86 -4.76
C PRO A 208 6.65 -39.15 -4.41
N ALA A 209 7.30 -39.77 -5.41
CA ALA A 209 8.13 -40.96 -5.22
C ALA A 209 9.55 -40.64 -4.71
N GLY A 210 9.88 -39.36 -4.49
CA GLY A 210 11.22 -38.86 -4.16
C GLY A 210 12.05 -38.49 -5.39
N GLY A 211 12.93 -37.49 -5.24
CA GLY A 211 13.73 -36.93 -6.34
C GLY A 211 13.04 -35.81 -7.11
N LEU A 212 13.67 -35.35 -8.20
CA LEU A 212 13.17 -34.26 -9.04
C LEU A 212 12.94 -34.75 -10.48
N LEU A 213 11.90 -34.25 -11.11
CA LEU A 213 11.60 -34.49 -12.52
C LEU A 213 11.70 -33.18 -13.28
N VAL A 214 12.54 -33.10 -14.31
CA VAL A 214 12.67 -31.93 -15.16
C VAL A 214 12.00 -32.19 -16.51
N VAL A 215 10.98 -31.41 -16.84
CA VAL A 215 10.26 -31.44 -18.11
C VAL A 215 10.76 -30.30 -18.98
N THR A 216 11.09 -30.57 -20.24
CA THR A 216 11.62 -29.55 -21.15
C THR A 216 10.74 -29.41 -22.38
N LEU A 217 10.15 -28.22 -22.56
CA LEU A 217 9.43 -27.86 -23.77
C LEU A 217 10.38 -27.20 -24.77
N PRO A 218 10.30 -27.58 -26.06
CA PRO A 218 11.14 -27.00 -27.10
C PRO A 218 10.85 -25.51 -27.27
N PRO A 219 11.74 -24.73 -27.93
CA PRO A 219 11.52 -23.30 -28.18
C PRO A 219 10.19 -23.03 -28.88
N HIS A 220 9.59 -21.86 -28.62
CA HIS A 220 8.22 -21.56 -29.06
C HIS A 220 8.01 -21.56 -30.58
N ASP A 221 9.05 -21.21 -31.35
CA ASP A 221 9.00 -21.14 -32.81
C ASP A 221 9.49 -22.41 -33.51
N THR A 222 9.79 -23.47 -32.78
CA THR A 222 10.35 -24.71 -33.35
C THR A 222 9.46 -25.93 -33.10
N GLN A 223 9.35 -26.80 -34.10
CA GLN A 223 8.71 -28.11 -33.94
C GLN A 223 9.71 -29.07 -33.27
N GLY A 224 9.72 -29.10 -31.93
CA GLY A 224 10.48 -30.06 -31.14
C GLY A 224 9.58 -31.03 -30.37
N SER A 225 10.16 -32.14 -29.90
CA SER A 225 9.51 -33.05 -28.96
C SER A 225 9.87 -32.68 -27.52
N VAL A 226 8.94 -32.89 -26.60
CA VAL A 226 9.21 -32.70 -25.16
C VAL A 226 10.09 -33.80 -24.62
N SER A 227 11.05 -33.42 -23.77
CA SER A 227 11.91 -34.36 -23.04
C SER A 227 11.61 -34.33 -21.54
N ILE A 228 11.89 -35.46 -20.88
CA ILE A 228 11.71 -35.64 -19.44
C ILE A 228 12.99 -36.23 -18.89
N LEU A 229 13.57 -35.59 -17.89
CA LEU A 229 14.77 -36.01 -17.18
C LEU A 229 14.43 -36.26 -15.70
N GLU A 230 14.87 -37.40 -15.16
CA GLU A 230 14.66 -37.72 -13.75
C GLU A 230 15.99 -37.61 -12.98
N LEU A 231 16.04 -36.71 -12.01
CA LEU A 231 17.17 -36.50 -11.10
C LEU A 231 16.92 -37.29 -9.81
N LYS A 232 17.66 -38.39 -9.66
CA LYS A 232 17.60 -39.27 -8.49
C LYS A 232 18.98 -39.45 -7.87
N ARG A 233 19.01 -39.70 -6.56
CA ARG A 233 20.27 -40.05 -5.88
C ARG A 233 20.79 -41.38 -6.41
N SER A 234 22.03 -41.41 -6.87
CA SER A 234 22.72 -42.64 -7.27
C SER A 234 23.19 -43.43 -6.04
N SER A 235 22.26 -44.03 -5.29
CA SER A 235 22.67 -44.91 -4.18
C SER A 235 22.95 -46.33 -4.71
N VAL A 236 24.24 -46.69 -4.79
CA VAL A 236 24.70 -48.06 -5.10
C VAL A 236 24.12 -49.08 -4.09
N MET A 237 23.76 -48.63 -2.87
CA MET A 237 23.19 -49.48 -1.81
C MET A 237 21.69 -49.80 -1.94
N GLN A 238 20.87 -49.05 -2.70
CA GLN A 238 19.45 -49.42 -2.86
C GLN A 238 19.23 -50.69 -3.69
N ARG A 239 20.22 -51.11 -4.50
CA ARG A 239 20.17 -52.35 -5.29
C ARG A 239 20.23 -53.63 -4.46
N LEU A 240 20.58 -53.56 -3.17
CA LEU A 240 20.63 -54.72 -2.26
C LEU A 240 19.38 -54.89 -1.38
N ALA A 241 18.47 -53.91 -1.37
CA ALA A 241 17.26 -53.92 -0.53
C ALA A 241 15.97 -54.39 -1.26
N GLY A 242 16.08 -54.87 -2.51
CA GLY A 242 14.95 -55.19 -3.38
C GLY A 242 14.18 -56.49 -3.09
N TRP A 243 14.36 -57.14 -1.94
CA TRP A 243 13.79 -58.47 -1.63
C TRP A 243 12.72 -58.47 -0.53
N MET A 244 12.25 -57.33 -0.01
CA MET A 244 11.17 -57.28 0.98
C MET A 244 9.87 -56.65 0.43
N PRO A 245 8.71 -57.31 0.57
CA PRO A 245 7.42 -56.77 0.10
C PRO A 245 7.01 -55.47 0.79
N THR A 246 6.40 -54.56 0.02
CA THR A 246 5.96 -53.21 0.42
C THR A 246 4.89 -53.19 1.52
N ALA A 247 4.20 -54.29 1.80
CA ALA A 247 3.10 -54.33 2.78
C ALA A 247 3.54 -54.26 4.26
N ILE A 248 4.85 -54.40 4.56
CA ILE A 248 5.38 -54.38 5.94
C ILE A 248 6.05 -53.02 6.28
N ARG A 249 6.37 -52.20 5.27
CA ARG A 249 6.71 -50.79 5.47
C ARG A 249 5.40 -50.02 5.55
N GLY A 250 4.95 -49.67 6.76
CA GLY A 250 3.92 -48.63 6.92
C GLY A 250 4.30 -47.38 6.11
N GLU A 251 3.33 -46.62 5.63
CA GLU A 251 3.50 -45.40 4.82
C GLU A 251 4.58 -44.48 5.39
N GLN A 252 5.84 -44.68 4.99
CA GLN A 252 6.91 -43.72 5.21
C GLN A 252 6.96 -42.90 3.93
N SER A 253 6.49 -41.66 3.99
CA SER A 253 6.77 -40.69 2.94
C SER A 253 8.29 -40.63 2.74
N PRO A 254 8.78 -40.62 1.48
CA PRO A 254 10.21 -40.54 1.25
C PRO A 254 10.71 -39.22 1.82
N GLY A 255 11.62 -39.25 2.80
CA GLY A 255 12.21 -38.03 3.37
C GLY A 255 12.92 -37.14 2.34
N ASP A 256 13.26 -37.71 1.18
CA ASP A 256 13.80 -37.01 0.00
C ASP A 256 12.76 -36.16 -0.77
N LEU A 257 11.48 -36.13 -0.35
CA LEU A 257 10.45 -35.31 -0.98
C LEU A 257 10.80 -33.81 -0.85
N ALA A 258 10.89 -33.11 -1.98
CA ALA A 258 11.12 -31.67 -1.99
C ALA A 258 9.82 -30.89 -1.68
N LEU A 259 9.91 -29.98 -0.71
CA LEU A 259 8.82 -29.11 -0.26
C LEU A 259 8.89 -27.72 -0.89
N SER A 260 10.10 -27.25 -1.21
CA SER A 260 10.32 -25.97 -1.87
C SER A 260 11.47 -26.10 -2.86
N LEU A 261 11.28 -25.58 -4.07
CA LEU A 261 12.28 -25.55 -5.12
C LEU A 261 12.62 -24.11 -5.49
N ALA A 262 13.89 -23.87 -5.81
CA ALA A 262 14.33 -22.62 -6.42
C ALA A 262 15.43 -22.91 -7.43
N VAL A 263 15.47 -22.11 -8.51
CA VAL A 263 16.40 -22.34 -9.62
C VAL A 263 17.19 -21.07 -9.88
N ARG A 264 18.48 -21.23 -10.17
CA ARG A 264 19.36 -20.16 -10.63
C ARG A 264 20.26 -20.67 -11.74
N GLU A 265 20.24 -19.97 -12.87
CA GLU A 265 21.26 -20.13 -13.91
C GLU A 265 22.51 -19.35 -13.49
N LEU A 266 23.67 -20.02 -13.52
CA LEU A 266 24.96 -19.44 -13.15
C LEU A 266 26.00 -19.98 -14.14
N GLU A 267 26.64 -19.08 -14.88
CA GLU A 267 27.59 -19.44 -15.95
C GLU A 267 26.93 -20.33 -17.03
N ASP A 268 27.48 -21.54 -17.28
CA ASP A 268 26.99 -22.52 -18.26
C ASP A 268 26.21 -23.70 -17.62
N ASP A 269 25.75 -23.56 -16.37
CA ASP A 269 24.96 -24.58 -15.66
C ASP A 269 23.72 -23.97 -14.99
N THR A 270 22.72 -24.82 -14.76
CA THR A 270 21.53 -24.47 -14.00
C THR A 270 21.52 -25.25 -12.68
N PHE A 271 21.49 -24.50 -11.60
CA PHE A 271 21.42 -25.03 -10.25
C PHE A 271 19.99 -25.08 -9.74
N ILE A 272 19.57 -26.27 -9.29
CA ILE A 272 18.26 -26.51 -8.69
C ILE A 272 18.45 -26.77 -7.20
N PHE A 273 17.96 -25.85 -6.38
CA PHE A 273 17.96 -25.97 -4.93
C PHE A 273 16.65 -26.60 -4.48
N ALA A 274 16.74 -27.67 -3.68
CA ALA A 274 15.61 -28.40 -3.16
C ALA A 274 15.68 -28.49 -1.63
N LEU A 275 14.70 -27.88 -0.97
CA LEU A 275 14.49 -28.00 0.47
C LEU A 275 13.51 -29.14 0.73
N CYS A 276 13.96 -30.18 1.42
CA CYS A 276 13.25 -31.43 1.53
C CYS A 276 12.57 -31.63 2.90
N GLN A 277 11.67 -32.62 2.96
CA GLN A 277 10.91 -32.98 4.15
C GLN A 277 11.79 -33.47 5.32
N ASP A 278 13.00 -33.97 5.02
CA ASP A 278 14.02 -34.36 5.97
C ASP A 278 14.89 -33.21 6.51
N HIS A 279 14.47 -31.96 6.28
CA HIS A 279 15.15 -30.72 6.68
C HIS A 279 16.49 -30.48 5.96
N LYS A 280 16.80 -31.25 4.91
CA LYS A 280 18.04 -31.04 4.15
C LYS A 280 17.82 -30.13 2.95
N LEU A 281 18.79 -29.26 2.74
CA LEU A 281 18.91 -28.48 1.52
C LEU A 281 19.86 -29.19 0.56
N ARG A 282 19.41 -29.45 -0.66
CA ARG A 282 20.17 -30.15 -1.71
C ARG A 282 20.35 -29.24 -2.92
N LEU A 283 21.55 -29.23 -3.48
CA LEU A 283 21.90 -28.52 -4.70
C LEU A 283 22.14 -29.52 -5.82
N TRP A 284 21.34 -29.44 -6.88
CA TRP A 284 21.46 -30.26 -8.08
C TRP A 284 22.00 -29.44 -9.25
N SER A 285 22.93 -30.03 -9.99
CA SER A 285 23.33 -29.53 -11.30
C SER A 285 22.47 -30.17 -12.39
N TYR A 286 21.85 -29.34 -13.23
CA TYR A 286 21.11 -29.82 -14.38
C TYR A 286 22.04 -30.40 -15.45
N ARG A 287 23.22 -29.79 -15.66
CA ARG A 287 24.20 -30.25 -16.64
C ARG A 287 24.87 -31.57 -16.26
N GLU A 288 25.32 -31.70 -15.01
CA GLU A 288 25.96 -32.92 -14.50
C GLU A 288 24.96 -34.01 -14.10
N GLN A 289 23.67 -33.66 -13.97
CA GLN A 289 22.59 -34.54 -13.54
C GLN A 289 22.87 -35.19 -12.17
N ALA A 290 23.56 -34.46 -11.30
CA ALA A 290 24.05 -34.95 -10.01
C ALA A 290 23.74 -33.96 -8.88
N CYS A 291 23.62 -34.51 -7.66
CA CYS A 291 23.51 -33.71 -6.44
C CYS A 291 24.92 -33.32 -5.99
N LEU A 292 25.24 -32.03 -6.05
CA LEU A 292 26.59 -31.49 -5.78
C LEU A 292 26.83 -31.19 -4.31
N MET A 293 25.78 -30.84 -3.57
CA MET A 293 25.86 -30.48 -2.15
C MET A 293 24.58 -30.92 -1.41
N GLU A 294 24.75 -31.35 -0.17
CA GLU A 294 23.68 -31.67 0.78
C GLU A 294 24.06 -31.10 2.15
N THR A 295 23.17 -30.31 2.74
CA THR A 295 23.38 -29.65 4.04
C THR A 295 22.18 -29.91 4.95
N ASP A 296 22.41 -30.32 6.20
CA ASP A 296 21.35 -30.47 7.22
C ASP A 296 21.03 -29.10 7.83
N MET A 297 19.86 -28.55 7.51
CA MET A 297 19.51 -27.20 7.94
C MET A 297 19.26 -27.10 9.45
N LEU A 298 19.06 -28.23 10.14
CA LEU A 298 18.92 -28.25 11.60
C LEU A 298 20.22 -27.90 12.32
N GLU A 299 21.38 -28.00 11.66
CA GLU A 299 22.68 -27.58 12.22
C GLU A 299 22.71 -26.07 12.51
N TYR A 300 21.93 -25.27 11.78
CA TYR A 300 21.78 -23.83 11.97
C TYR A 300 20.66 -23.44 12.95
N MET A 301 19.97 -24.43 13.54
CA MET A 301 18.89 -24.25 14.52
C MET A 301 19.27 -24.87 15.88
N PRO A 302 20.20 -24.28 16.66
CA PRO A 302 20.66 -24.85 17.92
C PRO A 302 19.51 -25.02 18.94
N ALA A 303 18.48 -24.17 18.87
CA ALA A 303 17.29 -24.26 19.71
C ALA A 303 16.46 -25.55 19.48
N CYS A 304 16.64 -26.24 18.35
CA CYS A 304 15.94 -27.49 18.04
C CYS A 304 16.78 -28.75 18.32
N ALA A 305 17.98 -28.60 18.90
CA ALA A 305 18.83 -29.73 19.27
C ALA A 305 18.10 -30.68 20.24
N GLY A 306 17.83 -31.92 19.80
CA GLY A 306 17.19 -32.96 20.61
C GLY A 306 15.67 -33.10 20.47
N VAL A 307 15.01 -32.26 19.66
CA VAL A 307 13.58 -32.43 19.33
C VAL A 307 13.40 -33.65 18.40
N ARG A 308 12.32 -34.44 18.59
CA ARG A 308 12.00 -35.54 17.66
C ARG A 308 11.82 -34.96 16.26
N ARG A 309 12.61 -35.46 15.29
CA ARG A 309 12.54 -35.09 13.86
C ARG A 309 11.18 -35.49 13.29
N SER A 310 10.20 -34.59 13.35
CA SER A 310 8.95 -34.71 12.60
C SER A 310 9.18 -34.20 11.18
N PRO A 311 8.62 -34.84 10.14
CA PRO A 311 8.72 -34.33 8.78
C PRO A 311 8.25 -32.86 8.74
N GLY A 312 9.09 -31.99 8.18
CA GLY A 312 8.76 -30.59 8.03
C GLY A 312 7.52 -30.41 7.16
N GLN A 313 6.62 -29.51 7.53
CA GLN A 313 5.51 -29.08 6.69
C GLN A 313 5.62 -27.56 6.57
N GLY A 314 5.54 -27.01 5.35
CA GLY A 314 5.61 -25.56 5.13
C GLY A 314 7.02 -24.95 5.14
N HIS A 315 8.06 -25.76 4.99
CA HIS A 315 9.42 -25.26 4.72
C HIS A 315 9.47 -24.50 3.39
N ARG A 316 10.19 -23.36 3.35
CA ARG A 316 10.23 -22.50 2.16
C ARG A 316 11.65 -22.00 1.89
N LEU A 317 11.96 -21.81 0.62
CA LEU A 317 13.25 -21.35 0.12
C LEU A 317 13.08 -20.17 -0.82
N ARG A 318 13.91 -19.13 -0.65
CA ARG A 318 14.04 -17.98 -1.57
C ARG A 318 15.50 -17.73 -1.89
N LEU A 319 15.76 -17.24 -3.10
CA LEU A 319 17.09 -16.90 -3.58
C LEU A 319 17.17 -15.39 -3.84
N SER A 320 18.34 -14.82 -3.61
CA SER A 320 18.68 -13.45 -3.97
C SER A 320 20.11 -13.41 -4.48
N PHE A 321 20.40 -12.54 -5.43
CA PHE A 321 21.75 -12.37 -5.96
C PHE A 321 22.17 -10.92 -5.87
N SER A 322 23.38 -10.68 -5.36
CA SER A 322 24.04 -9.39 -5.39
C SER A 322 25.41 -9.51 -6.04
N SER A 323 25.87 -8.45 -6.71
CA SER A 323 27.25 -8.37 -7.17
C SER A 323 28.26 -8.31 -6.02
N SER A 324 27.85 -7.81 -4.84
CA SER A 324 28.71 -7.71 -3.65
C SER A 324 28.78 -9.00 -2.84
N THR A 325 27.64 -9.64 -2.56
CA THR A 325 27.52 -10.83 -1.70
C THR A 325 27.33 -12.13 -2.47
N GLY A 326 27.26 -12.10 -3.81
CA GLY A 326 27.02 -13.30 -4.61
C GLY A 326 25.61 -13.87 -4.43
N LEU A 327 25.48 -15.20 -4.56
CA LEU A 327 24.20 -15.90 -4.44
C LEU A 327 23.88 -16.20 -2.98
N CYS A 328 22.84 -15.56 -2.46
CA CYS A 328 22.32 -15.76 -1.11
C CYS A 328 21.03 -16.58 -1.15
N LEU A 329 20.84 -17.41 -0.13
CA LEU A 329 19.69 -18.27 0.08
C LEU A 329 19.08 -17.96 1.44
N ALA A 330 17.78 -17.76 1.48
CA ALA A 330 17.03 -17.70 2.72
C ALA A 330 16.14 -18.93 2.84
N VAL A 331 16.35 -19.67 3.93
CA VAL A 331 15.59 -20.87 4.28
C VAL A 331 14.71 -20.56 5.47
N TYR A 332 13.41 -20.77 5.32
CA TYR A 332 12.48 -20.78 6.44
C TYR A 332 12.16 -22.21 6.83
N LEU A 333 12.54 -22.58 8.05
CA LEU A 333 12.15 -23.84 8.66
C LEU A 333 10.94 -23.63 9.56
N ALA A 334 9.78 -24.08 9.06
CA ALA A 334 8.55 -24.19 9.82
C ALA A 334 8.67 -25.27 10.90
N VAL A 335 9.04 -24.87 12.12
CA VAL A 335 9.02 -25.71 13.32
C VAL A 335 7.94 -25.14 14.26
N PRO A 336 6.99 -25.95 14.77
CA PRO A 336 5.94 -25.46 15.66
C PRO A 336 6.54 -24.67 16.82
N SER A 337 6.05 -23.45 17.07
CA SER A 337 6.53 -22.50 18.10
C SER A 337 7.99 -22.02 17.99
N ARG A 338 8.75 -22.45 16.97
CA ARG A 338 10.18 -22.17 16.82
C ARG A 338 10.59 -21.96 15.36
N GLY A 339 9.71 -21.37 14.55
CA GLY A 339 10.05 -21.04 13.16
C GLY A 339 11.32 -20.19 13.11
N GLN A 340 12.19 -20.43 12.13
CA GLN A 340 13.45 -19.70 12.00
C GLN A 340 13.77 -19.43 10.53
N PHE A 341 14.27 -18.23 10.26
CA PHE A 341 14.90 -17.86 9.00
C PHE A 341 16.41 -18.03 9.12
N THR A 342 17.02 -18.66 8.13
CA THR A 342 18.48 -18.79 8.03
C THR A 342 18.91 -18.28 6.66
N VAL A 343 19.82 -17.30 6.67
CA VAL A 343 20.43 -16.73 5.46
C VAL A 343 21.82 -17.31 5.28
N LEU A 344 22.06 -17.89 4.11
CA LEU A 344 23.29 -18.58 3.74
C LEU A 344 23.83 -18.03 2.41
N GLN A 345 25.15 -17.96 2.27
CA GLN A 345 25.83 -17.62 1.03
C GLN A 345 26.34 -18.89 0.35
N LEU A 346 26.08 -19.05 -0.95
CA LEU A 346 26.73 -20.13 -1.72
C LEU A 346 28.17 -19.74 -2.04
N VAL A 347 29.11 -20.57 -1.61
CA VAL A 347 30.54 -20.41 -1.89
C VAL A 347 31.02 -21.62 -2.68
N ALA A 348 31.80 -21.37 -3.72
CA ALA A 348 32.46 -22.40 -4.51
C ALA A 348 33.96 -22.38 -4.23
N ALA A 349 34.48 -23.47 -3.66
CA ALA A 349 35.92 -23.64 -3.38
C ALA A 349 36.36 -25.03 -3.87
N ASP A 350 37.46 -25.10 -4.63
CA ASP A 350 38.08 -26.37 -5.08
C ASP A 350 37.10 -27.38 -5.74
N ASN A 351 36.23 -26.90 -6.64
CA ASN A 351 35.15 -27.67 -7.28
C ASN A 351 34.13 -28.30 -6.31
N ARG A 352 34.00 -27.75 -5.11
CA ARG A 352 32.94 -28.11 -4.15
C ARG A 352 32.13 -26.88 -3.78
N TYR A 353 30.83 -27.10 -3.61
CA TYR A 353 29.92 -26.09 -3.13
C TYR A 353 29.74 -26.24 -1.62
N SER A 354 29.80 -25.13 -0.90
CA SER A 354 29.48 -25.02 0.52
C SER A 354 28.57 -23.83 0.78
N LEU A 355 27.95 -23.83 1.97
CA LEU A 355 27.09 -22.74 2.42
C LEU A 355 27.71 -22.07 3.64
N ASP A 356 28.02 -20.80 3.50
CA ASP A 356 28.52 -19.97 4.60
C ASP A 356 27.33 -19.30 5.28
N HIS A 357 27.30 -19.35 6.62
CA HIS A 357 26.22 -18.76 7.41
C HIS A 357 26.39 -17.25 7.51
N ILE A 358 25.34 -16.50 7.14
CA ILE A 358 25.30 -15.04 7.29
C ILE A 358 24.52 -14.68 8.56
N SER A 359 23.26 -15.10 8.65
CA SER A 359 22.40 -14.73 9.78
C SER A 359 21.31 -15.77 10.05
N SER A 360 20.82 -15.77 11.29
CA SER A 360 19.74 -16.62 11.76
C SER A 360 18.79 -15.80 12.61
N GLN A 361 17.52 -15.70 12.19
CA GLN A 361 16.50 -14.89 12.85
C GLN A 361 15.32 -15.75 13.25
N PHE A 362 14.88 -15.63 14.51
CA PHE A 362 13.65 -16.29 14.94
C PHE A 362 12.45 -15.67 14.22
N ALA A 363 11.54 -16.52 13.79
CA ALA A 363 10.25 -16.10 13.31
C ALA A 363 9.36 -15.72 14.50
N THR A 364 8.36 -14.89 14.22
CA THR A 364 7.31 -14.53 15.16
C THR A 364 6.40 -15.73 15.45
N GLN A 365 5.54 -15.63 16.45
CA GLN A 365 4.56 -16.68 16.77
C GLN A 365 3.44 -16.80 15.73
N GLU A 366 3.32 -15.80 14.86
CA GLU A 366 2.33 -15.67 13.79
C GLU A 366 2.53 -16.72 12.68
N THR A 367 1.48 -17.00 11.91
CA THR A 367 1.52 -17.99 10.83
C THR A 367 2.08 -17.40 9.53
N LEU A 368 3.20 -17.92 9.03
CA LEU A 368 3.85 -17.39 7.81
C LEU A 368 3.03 -17.70 6.54
N VAL A 369 2.61 -16.63 5.86
CA VAL A 369 1.90 -16.68 4.56
C VAL A 369 2.88 -16.64 3.40
N ASP A 370 3.86 -15.75 3.42
CA ASP A 370 4.91 -15.63 2.39
C ASP A 370 6.12 -14.87 2.92
N PHE A 371 7.26 -15.00 2.24
CA PHE A 371 8.43 -14.17 2.51
C PHE A 371 9.24 -13.94 1.23
N ALA A 372 9.96 -12.83 1.21
CA ALA A 372 10.87 -12.44 0.15
C ALA A 372 12.25 -12.08 0.72
N LEU A 373 13.27 -12.21 -0.13
CA LEU A 373 14.65 -11.93 0.20
C LEU A 373 15.19 -10.88 -0.77
N THR A 374 15.70 -9.77 -0.25
CA THR A 374 16.55 -8.84 -0.99
C THR A 374 18.02 -9.09 -0.61
N PRO A 375 19.00 -8.46 -1.28
CA PRO A 375 20.40 -8.58 -0.88
C PRO A 375 20.69 -8.22 0.58
N THR A 376 19.89 -7.32 1.17
CA THR A 376 20.14 -6.74 2.50
C THR A 376 19.05 -7.04 3.51
N GLU A 377 17.87 -7.49 3.09
CA GLU A 377 16.69 -7.60 3.96
C GLU A 377 15.87 -8.87 3.72
N ILE A 378 15.24 -9.34 4.79
CA ILE A 378 14.19 -10.35 4.74
C ILE A 378 12.86 -9.65 4.99
N TRP A 379 11.89 -9.94 4.13
CA TRP A 379 10.52 -9.46 4.25
C TRP A 379 9.61 -10.64 4.54
N GLY A 380 8.84 -10.57 5.61
CA GLY A 380 7.85 -11.60 5.94
C GLY A 380 6.43 -11.06 5.97
N LEU A 381 5.50 -11.93 5.60
CA LEU A 381 4.07 -11.72 5.61
C LEU A 381 3.43 -12.84 6.43
N TRP A 382 2.74 -12.48 7.49
CA TRP A 382 2.10 -13.40 8.42
C TRP A 382 0.62 -13.08 8.62
N LEU A 383 -0.07 -14.05 9.21
CA LEU A 383 -1.38 -13.89 9.84
C LEU A 383 -1.23 -14.05 11.35
N ASP A 384 -1.79 -13.12 12.11
CA ASP A 384 -1.91 -13.27 13.56
C ASP A 384 -3.05 -14.23 13.96
N ASP A 385 -3.25 -14.41 15.26
CA ASP A 385 -4.28 -15.30 15.82
C ASP A 385 -5.72 -14.83 15.48
N ALA A 386 -5.90 -13.56 15.13
CA ALA A 386 -7.16 -12.96 14.70
C ALA A 386 -7.32 -12.94 13.15
N ASN A 387 -6.42 -13.60 12.42
CA ASN A 387 -6.34 -13.58 10.94
C ASN A 387 -6.12 -12.19 10.32
N GLN A 388 -5.53 -11.26 11.06
CA GLN A 388 -5.12 -9.96 10.54
C GLN A 388 -3.74 -10.06 9.88
N THR A 389 -3.53 -9.19 8.90
CA THR A 389 -2.28 -9.16 8.12
C THR A 389 -1.16 -8.51 8.91
N VAL A 390 -0.08 -9.24 9.15
CA VAL A 390 1.14 -8.71 9.77
C VAL A 390 2.28 -8.73 8.76
N VAL A 391 2.93 -7.59 8.55
CA VAL A 391 4.12 -7.49 7.69
C VAL A 391 5.26 -6.92 8.50
N LYS A 392 6.43 -7.57 8.39
CA LYS A 392 7.66 -7.14 9.06
C LYS A 392 8.85 -7.37 8.14
N TYR A 393 9.89 -6.59 8.36
CA TYR A 393 11.16 -6.76 7.64
C TYR A 393 12.35 -6.61 8.59
N ILE A 394 13.48 -7.20 8.23
CA ILE A 394 14.69 -7.16 9.05
C ILE A 394 15.93 -7.08 8.15
N ASN A 395 16.89 -6.24 8.55
CA ASN A 395 18.18 -6.18 7.87
C ASN A 395 19.03 -7.41 8.24
N VAL A 396 19.65 -8.02 7.24
CA VAL A 396 20.43 -9.26 7.38
C VAL A 396 21.74 -9.03 8.14
N GLU A 397 22.39 -7.86 7.98
CA GLU A 397 23.73 -7.58 8.49
C GLU A 397 23.73 -6.75 9.78
N HIS A 398 22.81 -5.78 9.91
CA HIS A 398 22.83 -4.78 10.99
C HIS A 398 21.96 -5.14 12.21
N SER A 399 21.45 -6.37 12.29
CA SER A 399 20.56 -6.79 13.37
C SER A 399 21.37 -7.16 14.63
N THR A 400 21.60 -6.20 15.51
CA THR A 400 22.27 -6.42 16.81
C THR A 400 21.39 -7.16 17.82
N ALA A 401 20.09 -7.35 17.55
CA ALA A 401 19.13 -7.95 18.50
C ALA A 401 18.00 -8.82 17.90
N GLY A 402 18.00 -9.10 16.59
CA GLY A 402 16.90 -9.87 15.96
C GLY A 402 15.55 -9.14 15.94
N GLN A 403 15.55 -7.82 16.13
CA GLN A 403 14.34 -7.01 16.13
C GLN A 403 13.83 -6.80 14.69
N TRP A 404 12.58 -7.18 14.48
CA TRP A 404 11.87 -7.00 13.21
C TRP A 404 11.22 -5.62 13.17
N ASN A 405 11.41 -4.89 12.08
CA ASN A 405 10.72 -3.63 11.82
C ASN A 405 9.29 -3.92 11.37
N GLN A 406 8.31 -3.34 12.06
CA GLN A 406 6.89 -3.53 11.74
C GLN A 406 6.42 -2.59 10.62
N VAL A 407 5.47 -3.07 9.83
CA VAL A 407 4.69 -2.27 8.89
C VAL A 407 3.31 -2.01 9.48
N PHE A 408 2.89 -0.75 9.55
CA PHE A 408 1.56 -0.34 9.98
C PHE A 408 0.56 -0.63 8.86
N VAL A 409 -0.24 -1.68 9.05
CA VAL A 409 -1.32 -2.04 8.14
C VAL A 409 -2.59 -1.31 8.59
N GLN A 410 -3.36 -0.79 7.64
CA GLN A 410 -4.65 -0.17 7.94
C GLN A 410 -5.57 -1.20 8.64
N PRO A 411 -6.20 -0.83 9.78
CA PRO A 411 -7.12 -1.72 10.48
C PRO A 411 -8.38 -1.99 9.65
N ALA A 412 -9.03 -3.13 9.92
CA ALA A 412 -10.34 -3.43 9.36
C ALA A 412 -11.38 -2.38 9.80
N PRO A 413 -12.48 -2.18 9.04
CA PRO A 413 -13.60 -1.37 9.49
C PRO A 413 -14.15 -1.89 10.84
N GLU A 414 -14.66 -0.98 11.67
CA GLU A 414 -15.24 -1.31 12.98
C GLU A 414 -16.42 -2.28 12.83
N GLU A 415 -16.52 -3.26 13.73
CA GLU A 415 -17.61 -4.26 13.70
C GLU A 415 -18.97 -3.63 14.02
N GLU A 416 -19.00 -2.66 14.93
CA GLU A 416 -20.20 -1.97 15.38
C GLU A 416 -20.19 -0.52 14.90
N VAL A 417 -21.36 -0.05 14.45
CA VAL A 417 -21.55 1.34 14.02
C VAL A 417 -22.31 2.08 15.11
N HIS A 418 -21.68 3.08 15.71
CA HIS A 418 -22.35 3.98 16.65
C HIS A 418 -23.30 4.91 15.90
N ILE A 419 -24.59 4.93 16.28
CA ILE A 419 -25.60 5.80 15.68
C ILE A 419 -26.08 6.77 16.76
N GLY A 420 -25.80 8.06 16.57
CA GLY A 420 -26.26 9.11 17.47
C GLY A 420 -27.78 9.16 17.57
N ALA A 421 -28.31 9.61 18.71
CA ALA A 421 -29.75 9.69 18.96
C ALA A 421 -30.49 10.63 17.97
N ASP A 422 -29.78 11.61 17.41
CA ASP A 422 -30.25 12.60 16.43
C ASP A 422 -30.02 12.18 14.97
N GLN A 423 -29.31 11.08 14.71
CA GLN A 423 -28.95 10.64 13.37
C GLN A 423 -29.97 9.66 12.77
N ASP A 424 -30.16 9.72 11.45
CA ASP A 424 -30.92 8.70 10.71
C ASP A 424 -30.05 7.45 10.52
N PRO A 425 -30.47 6.25 11.01
CA PRO A 425 -29.66 5.04 10.90
C PRO A 425 -29.25 4.73 9.46
N ARG A 426 -30.18 4.92 8.51
CA ARG A 426 -29.94 4.64 7.10
C ARG A 426 -28.84 5.54 6.53
N GLU A 427 -28.92 6.86 6.72
CA GLU A 427 -27.86 7.77 6.26
C GLU A 427 -26.51 7.43 6.93
N THR A 428 -26.47 7.15 8.24
CA THR A 428 -25.23 6.78 8.94
C THR A 428 -24.58 5.52 8.36
N TYR A 429 -25.36 4.45 8.11
CA TYR A 429 -24.81 3.23 7.50
C TYR A 429 -24.40 3.44 6.05
N LEU A 430 -25.16 4.23 5.29
CA LEU A 430 -24.79 4.58 3.91
C LEU A 430 -23.48 5.38 3.88
N ASP A 431 -23.31 6.35 4.76
CA ASP A 431 -22.09 7.12 4.83
C ASP A 431 -20.90 6.24 5.23
N MET A 432 -21.07 5.30 6.16
CA MET A 432 -20.01 4.36 6.55
C MET A 432 -19.65 3.36 5.44
N LEU A 433 -20.64 2.76 4.77
CA LEU A 433 -20.43 1.81 3.68
C LEU A 433 -19.79 2.47 2.47
N PHE A 434 -20.20 3.72 2.20
CA PHE A 434 -19.80 4.44 1.00
C PHE A 434 -18.68 5.47 1.25
N SER A 435 -18.10 5.49 2.46
CA SER A 435 -16.92 6.30 2.75
C SER A 435 -15.68 5.72 2.04
N PRO A 436 -14.82 6.57 1.45
CA PRO A 436 -13.52 6.13 0.95
C PRO A 436 -12.71 5.40 2.02
N LEU A 437 -11.83 4.48 1.62
CA LEU A 437 -10.93 3.69 2.49
C LEU A 437 -11.58 2.60 3.36
N ARG A 438 -12.91 2.43 3.35
CA ARG A 438 -13.59 1.42 4.18
C ARG A 438 -13.85 0.12 3.44
N PHE A 439 -14.65 0.19 2.37
CA PHE A 439 -15.15 -0.99 1.67
C PHE A 439 -14.79 -0.97 0.19
N THR A 440 -14.47 -2.14 -0.33
CA THR A 440 -14.36 -2.34 -1.79
C THR A 440 -15.73 -2.43 -2.43
N ALA A 441 -15.88 -1.86 -3.64
CA ALA A 441 -17.10 -2.04 -4.43
C ALA A 441 -17.41 -3.53 -4.63
N SER A 442 -16.38 -4.37 -4.78
CA SER A 442 -16.54 -5.82 -4.89
C SER A 442 -17.17 -6.45 -3.65
N ALA A 443 -16.79 -6.02 -2.43
CA ALA A 443 -17.40 -6.51 -1.19
C ALA A 443 -18.90 -6.16 -1.14
N ILE A 444 -19.25 -4.89 -1.42
CA ILE A 444 -20.63 -4.41 -1.39
C ILE A 444 -21.48 -5.11 -2.47
N VAL A 445 -20.97 -5.26 -3.68
CA VAL A 445 -21.67 -5.96 -4.78
C VAL A 445 -21.93 -7.43 -4.42
N LYS A 446 -20.97 -8.13 -3.82
CA LYS A 446 -21.16 -9.52 -3.38
C LYS A 446 -22.18 -9.63 -2.26
N ALA A 447 -22.11 -8.74 -1.26
CA ALA A 447 -23.09 -8.68 -0.19
C ALA A 447 -24.50 -8.44 -0.75
N LEU A 448 -24.65 -7.48 -1.68
CA LEU A 448 -25.91 -7.16 -2.35
C LEU A 448 -26.48 -8.34 -3.15
N GLN A 449 -25.66 -9.06 -3.90
CA GLN A 449 -26.08 -10.24 -4.67
C GLN A 449 -26.70 -11.31 -3.78
N ILE A 450 -26.08 -11.57 -2.62
CA ILE A 450 -26.54 -12.60 -1.68
C ILE A 450 -27.77 -12.12 -0.93
N TYR A 451 -27.77 -10.84 -0.53
CA TYR A 451 -28.90 -10.23 0.15
C TYR A 451 -30.19 -10.28 -0.69
N ARG A 452 -30.08 -10.02 -2.01
CA ARG A 452 -31.21 -10.10 -2.95
C ARG A 452 -31.72 -11.52 -3.23
N ARG A 453 -31.00 -12.57 -2.82
CA ARG A 453 -31.30 -13.99 -3.11
C ARG A 453 -31.53 -14.31 -4.61
N GLY A 454 -31.05 -13.45 -5.50
CA GLY A 454 -31.26 -13.55 -6.95
C GLY A 454 -30.12 -14.30 -7.66
N THR A 455 -30.44 -14.93 -8.80
CA THR A 455 -29.43 -15.59 -9.65
C THR A 455 -28.74 -14.64 -10.64
N GLU A 456 -29.16 -13.37 -10.70
CA GLU A 456 -28.59 -12.38 -11.61
C GLU A 456 -27.21 -11.91 -11.14
N ARG A 457 -26.23 -11.93 -12.05
CA ARG A 457 -24.89 -11.42 -11.79
C ARG A 457 -24.90 -9.91 -11.93
N ILE A 458 -24.75 -9.20 -10.81
CA ILE A 458 -24.49 -7.77 -10.79
C ILE A 458 -22.99 -7.58 -11.05
N THR A 459 -22.61 -7.01 -12.19
CA THR A 459 -21.20 -6.68 -12.49
C THR A 459 -21.04 -5.19 -12.70
N ASP A 460 -20.08 -4.61 -12.00
CA ASP A 460 -19.50 -3.28 -12.22
C ASP A 460 -20.51 -2.13 -12.30
N LEU A 461 -21.22 -1.89 -11.19
CA LEU A 461 -22.09 -0.73 -11.03
C LEU A 461 -21.26 0.50 -10.59
N PRO A 462 -21.52 1.69 -11.15
CA PRO A 462 -20.94 2.92 -10.62
C PRO A 462 -21.45 3.17 -9.20
N TRP A 463 -20.64 3.82 -8.38
CA TRP A 463 -20.88 4.08 -6.96
C TRP A 463 -22.28 4.63 -6.64
N GLU A 464 -22.74 5.62 -7.42
CA GLU A 464 -24.08 6.22 -7.27
C GLU A 464 -25.23 5.23 -7.52
N THR A 465 -25.06 4.34 -8.49
CA THR A 465 -26.06 3.31 -8.78
C THR A 465 -25.99 2.22 -7.72
N LEU A 466 -24.80 1.83 -7.29
CA LEU A 466 -24.62 0.86 -6.21
C LEU A 466 -25.27 1.34 -4.91
N LYS A 467 -25.10 2.62 -4.53
CA LYS A 467 -25.74 3.22 -3.35
C LYS A 467 -27.25 3.08 -3.42
N LYS A 468 -27.86 3.46 -4.55
CA LYS A 468 -29.31 3.33 -4.77
C LYS A 468 -29.79 1.88 -4.70
N GLU A 469 -29.09 0.97 -5.36
CA GLU A 469 -29.44 -0.45 -5.40
C GLU A 469 -29.35 -1.11 -4.01
N VAL A 470 -28.38 -0.71 -3.19
CA VAL A 470 -28.27 -1.13 -1.78
C VAL A 470 -29.45 -0.57 -0.96
N THR A 471 -29.73 0.74 -1.05
CA THR A 471 -30.85 1.36 -0.34
C THR A 471 -32.17 0.66 -0.65
N VAL A 472 -32.47 0.44 -1.93
CA VAL A 472 -33.70 -0.25 -2.36
C VAL A 472 -33.76 -1.68 -1.83
N ALA A 473 -32.64 -2.41 -1.85
CA ALA A 473 -32.62 -3.79 -1.38
C ALA A 473 -32.91 -3.92 0.13
N VAL A 474 -32.26 -3.08 0.95
CA VAL A 474 -32.47 -3.09 2.40
C VAL A 474 -33.86 -2.57 2.77
N GLU A 475 -34.32 -1.48 2.12
CA GLU A 475 -35.66 -0.93 2.36
C GLU A 475 -36.79 -1.89 1.96
N ASN A 476 -36.64 -2.67 0.87
CA ASN A 476 -37.64 -3.66 0.48
C ASN A 476 -37.78 -4.79 1.52
N GLU A 477 -36.68 -5.29 2.06
CA GLU A 477 -36.71 -6.31 3.12
C GLU A 477 -37.30 -5.74 4.41
N LEU A 478 -36.92 -4.50 4.78
CA LEU A 478 -37.50 -3.77 5.91
C LEU A 478 -39.02 -3.64 5.75
N GLN A 479 -39.51 -3.14 4.59
CA GLN A 479 -40.94 -3.00 4.31
C GLN A 479 -41.69 -4.33 4.34
N SER A 480 -41.07 -5.42 3.87
CA SER A 480 -41.68 -6.75 3.89
C SER A 480 -41.86 -7.31 5.31
N SER A 481 -41.05 -6.85 6.26
CA SER A 481 -41.10 -7.27 7.67
C SER A 481 -42.15 -6.53 8.51
N VAL A 482 -42.65 -5.40 8.02
CA VAL A 482 -43.67 -4.59 8.70
C VAL A 482 -45.03 -5.27 8.51
N THR A 483 -45.48 -6.03 9.51
CA THR A 483 -46.76 -6.74 9.47
C THR A 483 -47.94 -5.97 10.07
N GLU A 484 -47.66 -4.91 10.85
CA GLU A 484 -48.67 -4.12 11.56
C GLU A 484 -48.97 -2.78 10.88
N PHE A 485 -50.21 -2.30 10.99
CA PHE A 485 -50.69 -1.09 10.29
C PHE A 485 -50.34 0.23 11.03
N GLU A 486 -50.05 0.16 12.33
CA GLU A 486 -49.55 1.28 13.15
C GLU A 486 -48.16 0.91 13.68
N PHE A 487 -47.19 1.81 13.52
CA PHE A 487 -45.79 1.58 13.91
C PHE A 487 -45.30 2.75 14.76
N SER A 488 -44.67 2.49 15.91
CA SER A 488 -43.99 3.56 16.64
C SER A 488 -42.70 3.95 15.93
N GLN A 489 -42.30 5.22 16.04
CA GLN A 489 -41.05 5.71 15.44
C GLN A 489 -39.81 5.01 16.02
N GLU A 490 -39.87 4.63 17.30
CA GLU A 490 -38.78 3.93 17.98
C GLU A 490 -38.63 2.49 17.49
N GLU A 491 -39.74 1.76 17.34
CA GLU A 491 -39.70 0.40 16.76
C GLU A 491 -39.23 0.43 15.31
N TYR A 492 -39.65 1.43 14.52
CA TYR A 492 -39.18 1.57 13.14
C TYR A 492 -37.67 1.85 13.08
N ARG A 493 -37.17 2.73 13.95
CA ARG A 493 -35.74 3.02 14.09
C ARG A 493 -34.95 1.75 14.46
N GLN A 494 -35.44 0.96 15.42
CA GLN A 494 -34.80 -0.30 15.82
C GLN A 494 -34.74 -1.31 14.68
N LEU A 495 -35.82 -1.45 13.91
CA LEU A 495 -35.82 -2.29 12.71
C LEU A 495 -34.84 -1.78 11.65
N GLN A 496 -34.75 -0.47 11.41
CA GLN A 496 -33.74 0.07 10.51
C GLN A 496 -32.33 -0.33 10.96
N VAL A 497 -31.99 -0.15 12.23
CA VAL A 497 -30.69 -0.56 12.79
C VAL A 497 -30.46 -2.06 12.59
N GLU A 498 -31.46 -2.90 12.85
CA GLU A 498 -31.36 -4.35 12.68
C GLU A 498 -31.06 -4.76 11.24
N PHE A 499 -31.79 -4.23 10.25
CA PHE A 499 -31.60 -4.61 8.85
C PHE A 499 -30.31 -4.03 8.26
N TRP A 500 -29.99 -2.78 8.58
CA TRP A 500 -28.76 -2.15 8.09
C TRP A 500 -27.51 -2.76 8.73
N SER A 501 -27.53 -3.09 10.03
CA SER A 501 -26.42 -3.80 10.69
C SER A 501 -26.17 -5.18 10.09
N LYS A 502 -27.23 -5.94 9.75
CA LYS A 502 -27.10 -7.23 9.06
C LYS A 502 -26.44 -7.09 7.69
N PHE A 503 -26.84 -6.08 6.91
CA PHE A 503 -26.22 -5.82 5.61
C PHE A 503 -24.76 -5.36 5.77
N TYR A 504 -24.49 -4.48 6.72
CA TYR A 504 -23.14 -4.01 7.07
C TYR A 504 -22.21 -5.17 7.45
N ALA A 505 -22.64 -6.04 8.36
CA ALA A 505 -21.87 -7.21 8.78
C ALA A 505 -21.57 -8.17 7.60
N CYS A 506 -22.51 -8.30 6.65
CA CYS A 506 -22.29 -9.06 5.41
C CYS A 506 -21.19 -8.42 4.56
N CYS A 507 -21.22 -7.09 4.37
CA CYS A 507 -20.15 -6.36 3.68
C CYS A 507 -18.80 -6.54 4.37
N LEU A 508 -18.76 -6.50 5.71
CA LEU A 508 -17.54 -6.69 6.52
C LEU A 508 -16.91 -8.06 6.28
N GLN A 509 -17.70 -9.13 6.37
CA GLN A 509 -17.22 -10.50 6.10
C GLN A 509 -16.62 -10.65 4.70
N TYR A 510 -17.24 -10.04 3.68
CA TYR A 510 -16.68 -10.07 2.32
C TYR A 510 -15.44 -9.21 2.17
N GLN A 511 -15.36 -8.07 2.85
CA GLN A 511 -14.18 -7.23 2.87
C GLN A 511 -12.99 -7.95 3.51
N GLU A 512 -13.18 -8.64 4.64
CA GLU A 512 -12.17 -9.47 5.29
C GLU A 512 -11.67 -10.62 4.39
N ALA A 513 -12.60 -11.31 3.73
CA ALA A 513 -12.26 -12.36 2.78
C ALA A 513 -11.47 -11.83 1.56
N LEU A 514 -11.72 -10.59 1.14
CA LEU A 514 -10.93 -9.92 0.09
C LEU A 514 -9.59 -9.39 0.62
N ALA A 515 -9.52 -9.04 1.91
CA ALA A 515 -8.32 -8.56 2.56
C ALA A 515 -7.31 -9.67 2.90
N THR A 516 -7.70 -10.95 2.76
CA THR A 516 -6.81 -12.09 3.01
C THR A 516 -5.51 -11.97 2.22
N PRO A 517 -4.34 -11.95 2.90
CA PRO A 517 -3.04 -11.84 2.26
C PRO A 517 -2.67 -13.13 1.53
N LEU A 518 -2.12 -13.01 0.32
CA LEU A 518 -1.76 -14.13 -0.56
C LEU A 518 -0.26 -14.19 -0.90
N GLY A 519 0.46 -13.06 -0.85
CA GLY A 519 1.88 -13.01 -1.17
C GLY A 519 2.47 -11.59 -1.15
N LEU A 520 3.78 -11.51 -1.37
CA LEU A 520 4.52 -10.25 -1.50
C LEU A 520 5.02 -10.02 -2.93
N LEU A 521 5.04 -8.76 -3.36
CA LEU A 521 5.71 -8.31 -4.58
C LEU A 521 6.80 -7.32 -4.19
N LEU A 522 8.05 -7.61 -4.54
CA LEU A 522 9.18 -6.69 -4.36
C LEU A 522 9.73 -6.33 -5.74
N ASN A 523 9.76 -5.04 -6.06
CA ASN A 523 10.42 -4.53 -7.24
C ASN A 523 11.87 -4.15 -6.90
N PRO A 524 12.87 -4.93 -7.34
CA PRO A 524 14.28 -4.65 -7.00
C PRO A 524 14.82 -3.40 -7.70
N TYR A 525 14.15 -2.88 -8.74
CA TYR A 525 14.61 -1.74 -9.52
C TYR A 525 14.09 -0.40 -8.99
N THR A 526 12.90 -0.40 -8.37
CA THR A 526 12.32 0.81 -7.76
C THR A 526 12.31 0.77 -6.23
N HIS A 527 12.61 -0.37 -5.61
CA HIS A 527 12.42 -0.65 -4.18
C HIS A 527 10.96 -0.55 -3.72
N MET A 528 10.01 -0.70 -4.64
CA MET A 528 8.59 -0.77 -4.29
C MET A 528 8.25 -2.13 -3.72
N VAL A 529 7.47 -2.13 -2.63
CA VAL A 529 6.96 -3.36 -2.00
C VAL A 529 5.45 -3.29 -1.95
N CYS A 530 4.80 -4.38 -2.37
CA CYS A 530 3.35 -4.52 -2.33
C CYS A 530 2.93 -5.80 -1.61
N VAL A 531 1.84 -5.72 -0.86
CA VAL A 531 1.12 -6.84 -0.29
C VAL A 531 0.00 -7.22 -1.25
N LEU A 532 0.03 -8.44 -1.75
CA LEU A 532 -0.98 -8.98 -2.65
C LEU A 532 -2.07 -9.63 -1.81
N LYS A 533 -3.27 -9.05 -1.80
CA LYS A 533 -4.44 -9.62 -1.13
C LYS A 533 -5.39 -10.22 -2.15
N LYS A 534 -6.37 -11.00 -1.69
CA LYS A 534 -7.31 -11.71 -2.56
C LYS A 534 -8.12 -10.78 -3.46
N GLY A 535 -8.51 -9.61 -2.95
CA GLY A 535 -9.32 -8.64 -3.69
C GLY A 535 -8.57 -7.44 -4.24
N PHE A 536 -7.42 -7.09 -3.66
CA PHE A 536 -6.75 -5.83 -3.93
C PHE A 536 -5.25 -5.86 -3.59
N VAL A 537 -4.53 -4.80 -3.94
CA VAL A 537 -3.09 -4.65 -3.71
C VAL A 537 -2.86 -3.50 -2.72
N SER A 538 -1.99 -3.71 -1.72
CA SER A 538 -1.56 -2.64 -0.82
C SER A 538 -0.10 -2.27 -1.08
N PHE A 539 0.17 -0.99 -1.24
CA PHE A 539 1.51 -0.44 -1.48
C PHE A 539 2.12 -0.04 -0.15
N LEU A 540 3.41 -0.35 0.05
CA LEU A 540 4.13 0.03 1.25
C LEU A 540 4.87 1.35 1.02
N LEU A 541 4.65 2.32 1.90
CA LEU A 541 5.28 3.63 1.88
C LEU A 541 6.11 3.84 3.16
N PRO A 542 7.17 4.66 3.14
CA PRO A 542 7.83 5.13 4.35
C PRO A 542 6.84 5.80 5.31
N CYS A 543 6.87 5.41 6.58
CA CYS A 543 6.12 6.13 7.61
C CYS A 543 6.88 7.40 7.97
N PHE A 544 6.18 8.54 8.01
CA PHE A 544 6.78 9.79 8.47
C PHE A 544 7.19 9.69 9.94
N ALA A 545 8.23 10.43 10.34
CA ALA A 545 8.83 10.31 11.67
C ALA A 545 7.84 10.46 12.83
N VAL A 546 6.99 11.50 12.81
CA VAL A 546 5.99 11.73 13.88
C VAL A 546 4.92 10.63 13.89
N ASP A 547 4.46 10.21 12.71
CA ASP A 547 3.48 9.14 12.56
C ASP A 547 4.04 7.82 13.11
N HIS A 548 5.31 7.51 12.83
CA HIS A 548 6.00 6.33 13.35
C HIS A 548 6.11 6.38 14.88
N LEU A 549 6.52 7.53 15.43
CA LEU A 549 6.57 7.69 16.88
C LEU A 549 5.21 7.44 17.52
N TYR A 550 4.13 7.93 16.95
CA TYR A 550 2.80 7.75 17.53
C TYR A 550 2.29 6.31 17.42
N LEU A 551 2.46 5.66 16.25
CA LEU A 551 1.90 4.35 15.94
C LEU A 551 2.73 3.15 16.45
N SER A 552 4.04 3.31 16.69
CA SER A 552 4.90 2.22 17.16
C SER A 552 4.50 1.74 18.57
N PHE A 553 4.89 0.52 18.95
CA PHE A 553 4.85 0.08 20.35
C PHE A 553 6.17 0.39 21.06
N ASP A 554 6.17 0.41 22.39
CA ASP A 554 7.36 0.73 23.20
C ASP A 554 8.56 -0.18 22.90
N GLU A 555 8.33 -1.46 22.55
CA GLU A 555 9.39 -2.41 22.18
C GLU A 555 10.06 -2.08 20.84
N TYR A 556 9.41 -1.28 19.99
CA TYR A 556 9.89 -0.87 18.66
C TYR A 556 10.29 0.61 18.61
N LEU A 557 10.24 1.33 19.73
CA LEU A 557 10.74 2.70 19.80
C LEU A 557 12.27 2.68 19.82
N PHE A 558 12.88 3.58 19.04
CA PHE A 558 14.32 3.76 18.97
C PHE A 558 14.95 4.04 20.34
N SER A 559 16.24 3.72 20.50
CA SER A 559 17.06 4.24 21.61
C SER A 559 17.07 5.77 21.61
N GLU A 560 17.31 6.37 22.77
CA GLU A 560 17.37 7.84 22.95
C GLU A 560 18.28 8.54 21.91
N GLU A 561 19.33 7.85 21.46
CA GLU A 561 20.33 8.32 20.47
C GLU A 561 19.86 8.33 19.01
N ASP A 562 18.78 7.60 18.66
CA ASP A 562 18.31 7.40 17.27
C ASP A 562 16.92 8.00 17.00
N THR A 563 16.45 8.91 17.86
CA THR A 563 15.11 9.52 17.72
C THR A 563 15.04 10.37 16.44
N PRO A 564 14.13 10.07 15.48
CA PRO A 564 14.19 10.66 14.13
C PRO A 564 13.81 12.15 14.05
N VAL A 565 13.24 12.72 15.12
CA VAL A 565 12.72 14.10 15.16
C VAL A 565 13.61 15.10 15.92
N ALA A 566 14.62 14.62 16.65
CA ALA A 566 15.48 15.47 17.49
C ALA A 566 16.96 15.12 17.29
N ASP A 567 17.80 16.13 17.04
CA ASP A 567 19.26 15.97 16.95
C ASP A 567 19.94 15.85 18.33
N ASP A 568 19.30 16.40 19.36
CA ASP A 568 19.77 16.34 20.75
C ASP A 568 19.15 15.12 21.45
N PRO A 569 19.95 14.16 21.96
CA PRO A 569 19.43 12.96 22.62
C PRO A 569 18.62 13.28 23.88
N GLU A 570 18.89 14.38 24.58
CA GLU A 570 18.10 14.76 25.75
C GLU A 570 16.68 15.16 25.34
N VAL A 571 16.55 15.89 24.24
CA VAL A 571 15.25 16.27 23.66
C VAL A 571 14.57 15.03 23.06
N GLY A 572 15.33 14.13 22.44
CA GLY A 572 14.81 12.85 21.93
C GLY A 572 14.16 12.02 23.03
N ARG A 573 14.81 11.88 24.18
CA ARG A 573 14.26 11.20 25.37
C ARG A 573 12.98 11.85 25.87
N ASP A 574 12.95 13.17 26.00
CA ASP A 574 11.75 13.89 26.45
C ASP A 574 10.59 13.73 25.45
N VAL A 575 10.87 13.70 24.15
CA VAL A 575 9.88 13.42 23.09
C VAL A 575 9.32 11.99 23.23
N LEU A 576 10.16 10.98 23.46
CA LEU A 576 9.70 9.60 23.64
C LEU A 576 8.79 9.47 24.87
N GLY A 577 9.17 10.08 26.00
CA GLY A 577 8.34 10.11 27.21
C GLY A 577 6.99 10.81 26.97
N LEU A 578 6.99 11.91 26.21
CA LEU A 578 5.77 12.64 25.86
C LEU A 578 4.84 11.80 24.98
N VAL A 579 5.38 11.11 23.96
CA VAL A 579 4.60 10.23 23.08
C VAL A 579 3.98 9.08 23.84
N GLN A 580 4.66 8.50 24.84
CA GLN A 580 4.07 7.52 25.73
C GLN A 580 2.86 8.07 26.49
N CYS A 581 2.94 9.32 26.98
CA CYS A 581 1.79 9.98 27.61
C CYS A 581 0.63 10.17 26.63
N LEU A 582 0.92 10.56 25.38
CA LEU A 582 -0.10 10.73 24.34
C LEU A 582 -0.85 9.42 24.03
N ARG A 583 -0.15 8.28 24.01
CA ARG A 583 -0.78 6.98 23.79
C ARG A 583 -1.72 6.60 24.95
N LEU A 584 -1.31 6.82 26.19
CA LEU A 584 -2.18 6.62 27.35
C LEU A 584 -3.44 7.48 27.29
N VAL A 585 -3.32 8.73 26.82
CA VAL A 585 -4.48 9.59 26.57
C VAL A 585 -5.36 9.00 25.46
N SER A 586 -4.78 8.54 24.36
CA SER A 586 -5.52 7.94 23.24
C SER A 586 -6.32 6.72 23.69
N ASP A 587 -5.71 5.83 24.48
CA ASP A 587 -6.35 4.62 25.02
C ASP A 587 -7.45 4.95 26.05
N ALA A 588 -7.30 6.06 26.79
CA ALA A 588 -8.28 6.50 27.77
C ALA A 588 -9.53 7.17 27.16
N VAL A 589 -9.44 7.70 25.94
CA VAL A 589 -10.56 8.40 25.29
C VAL A 589 -11.49 7.38 24.60
N PRO A 590 -12.71 7.17 25.12
CA PRO A 590 -13.65 6.26 24.49
C PRO A 590 -14.15 6.79 23.13
N GLY A 591 -14.60 5.89 22.26
CA GLY A 591 -15.09 6.21 20.92
C GLY A 591 -16.16 7.31 20.90
N ASP A 592 -17.09 7.27 21.86
CA ASP A 592 -18.16 8.26 22.02
C ASP A 592 -17.62 9.68 22.25
N MET A 593 -16.59 9.82 23.10
CA MET A 593 -15.95 11.13 23.36
C MET A 593 -15.13 11.61 22.16
N ALA A 594 -14.46 10.68 21.46
CA ALA A 594 -13.75 11.00 20.22
C ALA A 594 -14.71 11.52 19.15
N TYR A 595 -15.88 10.88 19.02
CA TYR A 595 -16.95 11.30 18.12
C TYR A 595 -17.49 12.70 18.48
N GLU A 596 -17.79 12.96 19.75
CA GLU A 596 -18.26 14.29 20.19
C GLU A 596 -17.25 15.40 19.91
N MET A 597 -15.95 15.12 20.08
CA MET A 597 -14.90 16.07 19.75
C MET A 597 -14.82 16.33 18.24
N GLU A 598 -14.98 15.30 17.40
CA GLU A 598 -15.05 15.46 15.95
C GLU A 598 -16.30 16.28 15.53
N LYS A 599 -17.46 16.00 16.14
CA LYS A 599 -18.71 16.75 15.93
C LYS A 599 -18.53 18.22 16.34
N ALA A 600 -17.79 18.51 17.40
CA ALA A 600 -17.48 19.88 17.81
C ALA A 600 -16.70 20.63 16.71
N LEU A 601 -15.73 19.98 16.07
CA LEU A 601 -14.98 20.56 14.93
C LEU A 601 -15.88 20.77 13.71
N GLU A 602 -16.76 19.82 13.39
CA GLU A 602 -17.74 19.94 12.31
C GLU A 602 -18.65 21.16 12.50
N HIS A 603 -19.08 21.40 13.74
CA HIS A 603 -19.91 22.55 14.14
C HIS A 603 -19.10 23.82 14.41
N LEU A 604 -17.81 23.85 14.05
CA LEU A 604 -16.92 25.02 14.17
C LEU A 604 -16.74 25.53 15.61
N GLN A 605 -16.85 24.64 16.59
CA GLN A 605 -16.46 24.95 17.97
C GLN A 605 -14.93 24.97 18.10
N THR A 606 -14.43 25.74 19.07
CA THR A 606 -13.00 25.86 19.30
C THR A 606 -12.42 24.53 19.80
N PRO A 607 -11.39 23.96 19.15
CA PRO A 607 -10.81 22.67 19.54
C PRO A 607 -10.34 22.61 20.99
N GLU A 608 -9.85 23.73 21.54
CA GLU A 608 -9.41 23.84 22.92
C GLU A 608 -10.56 23.56 23.90
N ARG A 609 -11.75 24.09 23.61
CA ARG A 609 -12.93 23.90 24.47
C ARG A 609 -13.45 22.46 24.41
N ALA A 610 -13.42 21.86 23.22
CA ALA A 610 -13.78 20.45 23.07
C ALA A 610 -12.81 19.54 23.84
N ALA A 611 -11.50 19.78 23.73
CA ALA A 611 -10.49 19.05 24.48
C ALA A 611 -10.65 19.23 26.01
N GLU A 612 -11.00 20.43 26.48
CA GLU A 612 -11.28 20.68 27.89
C GLU A 612 -12.50 19.87 28.39
N MET A 613 -13.57 19.77 27.59
CA MET A 613 -14.74 18.97 27.95
C MET A 613 -14.42 17.47 28.01
N VAL A 614 -13.62 16.96 27.08
CA VAL A 614 -13.14 15.56 27.13
C VAL A 614 -12.31 15.33 28.38
N LEU A 615 -11.38 16.23 28.71
CA LEU A 615 -10.58 16.14 29.92
C LEU A 615 -11.45 16.13 31.20
N GLU A 616 -12.45 17.01 31.30
CA GLU A 616 -13.36 17.05 32.44
C GLU A 616 -14.12 15.71 32.61
N ASN A 617 -14.51 15.07 31.51
CA ASN A 617 -15.15 13.77 31.54
C ASN A 617 -14.18 12.63 31.91
N LEU A 618 -12.93 12.67 31.46
CA LEU A 618 -11.90 11.71 31.85
C LEU A 618 -11.62 11.79 33.36
N LEU A 619 -11.46 13.01 33.89
CA LEU A 619 -11.25 13.24 35.32
C LEU A 619 -12.44 12.78 36.17
N ALA A 620 -13.67 12.91 35.66
CA ALA A 620 -14.88 12.47 36.36
C ALA A 620 -15.04 10.93 36.39
N ASN A 621 -14.45 10.22 35.41
CA ASN A 621 -14.63 8.78 35.20
C ASN A 621 -13.31 7.98 35.32
N ASP A 622 -12.29 8.53 36.00
CA ASP A 622 -10.97 7.90 36.14
C ASP A 622 -10.99 6.70 37.10
N ASN A 623 -11.57 5.59 36.63
CA ASN A 623 -11.72 4.37 37.42
C ASN A 623 -10.46 3.50 37.45
N GLU A 624 -9.52 3.72 36.52
CA GLU A 624 -8.30 2.92 36.34
C GLU A 624 -7.01 3.65 36.75
N ASN A 625 -7.11 4.85 37.34
CA ASN A 625 -5.98 5.73 37.70
C ASN A 625 -5.09 6.09 36.50
N VAL A 626 -5.64 6.14 35.29
CA VAL A 626 -4.88 6.44 34.07
C VAL A 626 -4.31 7.85 34.12
N ILE A 627 -5.05 8.78 34.74
CA ILE A 627 -4.58 10.16 34.92
C ILE A 627 -3.37 10.20 35.87
N GLU A 628 -3.34 9.37 36.90
CA GLU A 628 -2.18 9.25 37.80
C GLU A 628 -0.96 8.68 37.06
N ASP A 629 -1.15 7.66 36.23
CA ASP A 629 -0.08 7.09 35.40
C ASP A 629 0.49 8.09 34.40
N ILE A 630 -0.37 8.87 33.75
CA ILE A 630 0.05 9.98 32.87
C ILE A 630 0.83 11.03 33.67
N GLN A 631 0.37 11.41 34.86
CA GLN A 631 1.07 12.37 35.73
C GLN A 631 2.46 11.86 36.12
N ASN A 632 2.58 10.58 36.49
CA ASN A 632 3.84 9.96 36.88
C ASN A 632 4.85 10.00 35.71
N LYS A 633 4.42 9.56 34.51
CA LYS A 633 5.29 9.62 33.32
C LYS A 633 5.65 11.04 32.90
N LEU A 634 4.73 11.99 33.03
CA LEU A 634 4.96 13.38 32.69
C LEU A 634 5.98 14.04 33.63
N GLN A 635 6.08 13.60 34.90
CA GLN A 635 7.10 14.07 35.85
C GLN A 635 8.52 13.59 35.51
N ASP A 636 8.65 12.47 34.78
CA ASP A 636 9.94 11.95 34.33
C ASP A 636 10.53 12.75 33.15
N ILE A 637 9.72 13.60 32.50
CA ILE A 637 10.11 14.42 31.36
C ILE A 637 10.76 15.72 31.86
N ARG A 638 11.99 16.01 31.39
CA ARG A 638 12.75 17.17 31.89
C ARG A 638 12.22 18.48 31.34
N ASN A 639 11.94 18.54 30.03
CA ASN A 639 11.44 19.74 29.37
C ASN A 639 10.27 19.43 28.41
N PRO A 640 9.06 19.24 28.95
CA PRO A 640 7.89 18.87 28.15
C PRO A 640 7.53 19.94 27.10
N VAL A 641 7.74 21.22 27.40
CA VAL A 641 7.47 22.33 26.47
C VAL A 641 8.38 22.28 25.23
N ALA A 642 9.67 21.97 25.41
CA ALA A 642 10.59 21.79 24.27
C ALA A 642 10.21 20.57 23.41
N ALA A 643 9.87 19.44 24.05
CA ALA A 643 9.41 18.24 23.35
C ALA A 643 8.12 18.51 22.55
N MET A 644 7.13 19.19 23.15
CA MET A 644 5.90 19.60 22.46
C MET A 644 6.21 20.52 21.27
N THR A 645 7.13 21.47 21.42
CA THR A 645 7.55 22.37 20.34
C THR A 645 8.13 21.61 19.15
N VAL A 646 8.98 20.60 19.40
CA VAL A 646 9.56 19.76 18.33
C VAL A 646 8.46 18.99 17.58
N LEU A 647 7.54 18.36 18.30
CA LEU A 647 6.44 17.61 17.69
C LEU A 647 5.50 18.50 16.85
N ILE A 648 5.11 19.66 17.38
CA ILE A 648 4.29 20.64 16.65
C ILE A 648 5.01 21.10 15.38
N ARG A 649 6.32 21.39 15.46
CA ARG A 649 7.13 21.81 14.30
C ARG A 649 7.19 20.73 13.22
N GLU A 650 7.33 19.46 13.59
CA GLU A 650 7.40 18.37 12.60
C GLU A 650 6.03 18.04 11.99
N MET A 651 4.93 18.39 12.66
CA MET A 651 3.58 18.30 12.11
C MET A 651 3.15 19.53 11.31
N ASP A 652 3.88 20.63 11.36
CA ASP A 652 3.53 21.84 10.64
C ASP A 652 3.92 21.75 9.16
N LEU A 653 2.93 21.90 8.27
CA LEU A 653 3.10 21.85 6.80
C LEU A 653 3.07 23.25 6.16
N GLU A 654 3.15 24.31 6.96
CA GLU A 654 3.26 25.67 6.45
C GLU A 654 4.59 25.88 5.69
N THR A 655 4.54 26.61 4.57
CA THR A 655 5.69 26.89 3.71
C THR A 655 5.89 28.38 3.51
N ASP A 656 7.13 28.87 3.66
CA ASP A 656 7.48 30.29 3.52
C ASP A 656 7.47 30.80 2.06
N SER A 657 7.41 29.91 1.07
CA SER A 657 7.55 30.25 -0.35
C SER A 657 6.23 30.20 -1.10
N ASP A 658 5.91 31.27 -1.84
CA ASP A 658 4.82 31.27 -2.82
C ASP A 658 5.19 30.33 -3.99
N PRO A 659 4.44 29.25 -4.26
CA PRO A 659 4.77 28.30 -5.34
C PRO A 659 4.58 28.90 -6.76
N GLY A 660 4.32 30.20 -6.86
CA GLY A 660 4.01 30.91 -8.10
C GLY A 660 5.15 31.80 -8.61
N GLY A 661 6.26 31.21 -9.04
CA GLY A 661 7.35 31.97 -9.65
C GLY A 661 8.07 31.17 -10.73
N GLU A 662 7.80 31.50 -11.99
CA GLU A 662 8.39 30.97 -13.23
C GLU A 662 7.83 29.62 -13.72
N ARG A 663 7.24 29.65 -14.94
CA ARG A 663 6.78 28.48 -15.69
C ARG A 663 7.99 27.68 -16.19
N PRO A 664 8.30 26.49 -15.64
CA PRO A 664 9.27 25.61 -16.25
C PRO A 664 8.60 24.97 -17.46
N LEU A 665 9.30 24.90 -18.59
CA LEU A 665 8.87 24.13 -19.75
C LEU A 665 8.76 22.66 -19.31
N THR A 666 7.54 22.21 -19.01
CA THR A 666 7.29 20.80 -18.68
C THR A 666 7.67 19.98 -19.90
N THR A 667 8.73 19.20 -19.78
CA THR A 667 9.08 18.28 -20.85
C THR A 667 8.01 17.19 -20.87
N GLY A 668 7.40 16.93 -22.02
CA GLY A 668 6.14 16.17 -22.14
C GLY A 668 6.12 14.78 -21.48
N TYR A 669 7.29 14.19 -21.18
CA TYR A 669 7.44 12.93 -20.47
C TYR A 669 7.18 13.03 -18.96
N LEU A 670 7.56 14.12 -18.28
CA LEU A 670 7.31 14.28 -16.84
C LEU A 670 5.83 14.47 -16.54
N ALA A 671 5.06 14.93 -17.52
CA ALA A 671 3.62 15.14 -17.38
C ALA A 671 2.84 13.83 -17.13
N GLN A 672 3.42 12.68 -17.49
CA GLN A 672 2.81 11.36 -17.35
C GLN A 672 3.19 10.64 -16.05
N LEU A 673 4.24 11.05 -15.32
CA LEU A 673 4.69 10.34 -14.12
C LEU A 673 3.61 10.39 -13.02
N TYR A 674 3.36 9.27 -12.33
CA TYR A 674 2.31 9.13 -11.29
C TYR A 674 0.90 9.55 -11.76
N GLY A 675 0.59 9.40 -13.04
CA GLY A 675 -0.67 9.84 -13.63
C GLY A 675 -1.76 8.77 -13.76
N SER A 676 -1.48 7.52 -13.40
CA SER A 676 -2.46 6.43 -13.40
C SER A 676 -3.51 6.60 -12.29
N SER A 677 -4.69 5.98 -12.45
CA SER A 677 -5.73 5.96 -11.41
C SER A 677 -5.21 5.31 -10.12
N MET A 678 -4.43 4.25 -10.23
CA MET A 678 -3.77 3.58 -9.11
C MET A 678 -2.83 4.52 -8.34
N ALA A 679 -1.93 5.21 -9.04
CA ALA A 679 -0.99 6.13 -8.40
C ALA A 679 -1.71 7.31 -7.73
N VAL A 680 -2.73 7.86 -8.41
CA VAL A 680 -3.59 8.92 -7.88
C VAL A 680 -4.27 8.46 -6.58
N ALA A 681 -4.89 7.28 -6.58
CA ALA A 681 -5.54 6.71 -5.40
C ALA A 681 -4.54 6.50 -4.26
N VAL A 682 -3.41 5.81 -4.50
CA VAL A 682 -2.40 5.54 -3.46
C VAL A 682 -1.85 6.83 -2.84
N VAL A 683 -1.55 7.85 -3.64
CA VAL A 683 -1.04 9.14 -3.15
C VAL A 683 -2.10 9.88 -2.32
N CYS A 684 -3.34 9.98 -2.82
CA CYS A 684 -4.39 10.71 -2.12
C CYS A 684 -4.84 10.00 -0.83
N GLN A 685 -4.87 8.67 -0.85
CA GLN A 685 -5.12 7.85 0.34
C GLN A 685 -3.98 7.96 1.36
N ALA A 686 -2.72 8.05 0.92
CA ALA A 686 -1.60 8.30 1.83
C ALA A 686 -1.71 9.66 2.52
N VAL A 687 -2.13 10.73 1.81
CA VAL A 687 -2.42 12.03 2.42
C VAL A 687 -3.57 11.93 3.42
N CYS A 688 -4.64 11.22 3.08
CA CYS A 688 -5.78 11.00 3.98
C CYS A 688 -5.35 10.29 5.27
N GLN A 689 -4.61 9.18 5.14
CA GLN A 689 -4.14 8.40 6.29
C GLN A 689 -3.16 9.19 7.18
N MET A 690 -2.27 9.99 6.58
CA MET A 690 -1.41 10.91 7.31
C MET A 690 -2.26 11.93 8.09
N ALA A 691 -3.24 12.56 7.44
CA ALA A 691 -4.11 13.55 8.07
C ALA A 691 -4.93 12.95 9.22
N MET A 692 -5.49 11.75 9.06
CA MET A 692 -6.22 11.05 10.12
C MET A 692 -5.33 10.77 11.33
N THR A 693 -4.10 10.29 11.11
CA THR A 693 -3.16 9.96 12.20
C THR A 693 -2.74 11.21 12.96
N ARG A 694 -2.42 12.29 12.24
CA ARG A 694 -2.00 13.55 12.84
C ARG A 694 -3.14 14.31 13.49
N ALA A 695 -4.38 14.14 13.02
CA ALA A 695 -5.57 14.64 13.73
C ALA A 695 -5.71 13.98 15.12
N LEU A 696 -5.55 12.65 15.21
CA LEU A 696 -5.55 11.95 16.51
C LEU A 696 -4.39 12.42 17.39
N PHE A 697 -3.19 12.55 16.82
CA PHE A 697 -2.03 13.09 17.53
C PHE A 697 -2.34 14.48 18.13
N CYS A 698 -2.87 15.40 17.32
CA CYS A 698 -3.17 16.77 17.77
C CYS A 698 -4.30 16.79 18.81
N ARG A 699 -5.30 15.92 18.67
CA ARG A 699 -6.39 15.73 19.65
C ARG A 699 -5.81 15.36 21.01
N ASP A 700 -5.00 14.31 21.06
CA ASP A 700 -4.44 13.79 22.31
C ASP A 700 -3.44 14.77 22.91
N LEU A 701 -2.66 15.45 22.05
CA LEU A 701 -1.75 16.50 22.47
C LEU A 701 -2.49 17.66 23.12
N LEU A 702 -3.61 18.11 22.54
CA LEU A 702 -4.44 19.16 23.14
C LEU A 702 -5.00 18.73 24.50
N ILE A 703 -5.53 17.50 24.61
CA ILE A 703 -6.04 16.98 25.89
C ILE A 703 -4.92 16.93 26.94
N LEU A 704 -3.73 16.44 26.57
CA LEU A 704 -2.57 16.39 27.44
C LEU A 704 -2.07 17.79 27.85
N GLN A 705 -2.09 18.77 26.93
CA GLN A 705 -1.75 20.16 27.22
C GLN A 705 -2.75 20.79 28.20
N GLN A 706 -4.05 20.49 28.07
CA GLN A 706 -5.08 20.94 29.02
C GLN A 706 -4.87 20.29 30.40
N LEU A 707 -4.52 18.99 30.45
CA LEU A 707 -4.18 18.31 31.70
C LEU A 707 -2.95 18.96 32.35
N TYR A 708 -1.90 19.23 31.57
CA TYR A 708 -0.69 19.90 32.05
C TYR A 708 -1.00 21.29 32.66
N LEU A 709 -1.85 22.08 32.00
CA LEU A 709 -2.31 23.37 32.54
C LEU A 709 -3.07 23.22 33.86
N ARG A 710 -3.94 22.20 33.97
CA ARG A 710 -4.74 21.94 35.19
C ARG A 710 -3.86 21.51 36.37
N LEU A 711 -2.79 20.76 36.13
CA LEU A 711 -1.82 20.36 37.16
C LEU A 711 -1.02 21.55 37.70
N GLY A 712 -0.70 22.51 36.83
CA GLY A 712 -0.04 23.77 37.19
C GLY A 712 1.31 23.59 37.88
N ASP A 713 1.67 24.55 38.73
CA ASP A 713 2.96 24.59 39.45
C ASP A 713 3.08 23.54 40.57
N ASN A 714 1.98 22.85 40.94
CA ASN A 714 1.96 21.92 42.07
C ASN A 714 2.74 20.62 41.82
N VAL A 715 3.07 20.33 40.56
CA VAL A 715 3.66 19.05 40.14
C VAL A 715 4.97 19.21 39.34
N PHE A 716 5.21 20.35 38.67
CA PHE A 716 6.34 20.49 37.73
C PHE A 716 7.28 21.66 38.08
N LEU A 717 8.59 21.41 38.02
CA LEU A 717 9.68 22.34 38.39
C LEU A 717 9.93 23.48 37.37
N GLY A 718 9.02 23.72 36.43
CA GLY A 718 9.18 24.62 35.28
C GLY A 718 8.80 26.09 35.48
N GLY A 719 8.07 26.40 36.56
CA GLY A 719 7.58 27.74 36.90
C GLY A 719 6.55 28.33 35.92
N GLY A 720 5.90 29.43 36.33
CA GLY A 720 4.81 30.06 35.56
C GLY A 720 5.14 30.54 34.15
N ALA A 721 6.43 30.67 33.77
CA ALA A 721 6.82 31.05 32.41
C ALA A 721 6.55 29.94 31.38
N GLN A 722 6.76 28.67 31.76
CA GLN A 722 6.48 27.54 30.88
C GLN A 722 4.97 27.35 30.68
N LEU A 723 4.18 27.50 31.76
CA LEU A 723 2.71 27.49 31.68
C LEU A 723 2.18 28.62 30.80
N LEU A 724 2.80 29.81 30.87
CA LEU A 724 2.42 30.94 30.03
C LEU A 724 2.76 30.67 28.55
N GLN A 725 3.92 30.08 28.25
CA GLN A 725 4.26 29.68 26.88
C GLN A 725 3.29 28.61 26.35
N LEU A 726 2.94 27.63 27.17
CA LEU A 726 1.97 26.60 26.83
C LEU A 726 0.61 27.22 26.47
N GLN A 727 0.12 28.15 27.30
CA GLN A 727 -1.18 28.79 27.11
C GLN A 727 -1.20 29.77 25.92
N GLN A 728 -0.11 30.52 25.68
CA GLN A 728 -0.10 31.59 24.67
C GLN A 728 0.41 31.16 23.30
N ASP A 729 1.18 30.08 23.20
CA ASP A 729 1.84 29.66 21.95
C ASP A 729 1.48 28.21 21.56
N LEU A 730 1.74 27.23 22.44
CA LEU A 730 1.63 25.82 22.06
C LEU A 730 0.18 25.33 21.89
N ILE A 731 -0.74 25.70 22.78
CA ILE A 731 -2.16 25.31 22.68
C ILE A 731 -2.82 25.90 21.42
N PRO A 732 -2.71 27.23 21.15
CA PRO A 732 -3.26 27.79 19.92
C PRO A 732 -2.71 27.13 18.64
N ARG A 733 -1.40 26.83 18.59
CA ARG A 733 -0.81 26.11 17.45
C ARG A 733 -1.37 24.70 17.31
N SER A 734 -1.50 23.96 18.41
CA SER A 734 -2.04 22.60 18.39
C SER A 734 -3.51 22.57 17.95
N SER A 735 -4.27 23.59 18.35
CA SER A 735 -5.66 23.82 17.91
C SER A 735 -5.77 24.11 16.41
N GLN A 736 -4.89 24.97 15.89
CA GLN A 736 -4.80 25.26 14.47
C GLN A 736 -4.37 24.03 13.65
N LEU A 737 -3.43 23.24 14.16
CA LEU A 737 -3.01 21.98 13.54
C LEU A 737 -4.17 20.97 13.51
N LEU A 738 -4.90 20.79 14.63
CA LEU A 738 -6.06 19.90 14.66
C LEU A 738 -7.12 20.33 13.64
N SER A 739 -7.42 21.62 13.56
CA SER A 739 -8.38 22.18 12.59
C SER A 739 -7.91 21.96 11.15
N SER A 740 -6.61 22.12 10.89
CA SER A 740 -6.01 21.89 9.57
C SER A 740 -6.05 20.41 9.18
N TYR A 741 -5.66 19.51 10.07
CA TYR A 741 -5.71 18.07 9.79
C TYR A 741 -7.13 17.52 9.70
N TYR A 742 -8.07 18.06 10.48
CA TYR A 742 -9.49 17.77 10.32
C TYR A 742 -10.00 18.20 8.93
N LEU A 743 -9.64 19.41 8.47
CA LEU A 743 -9.95 19.85 7.12
C LEU A 743 -9.35 18.92 6.06
N LEU A 744 -8.07 18.57 6.16
CA LEU A 744 -7.42 17.66 5.21
C LEU A 744 -8.10 16.29 5.18
N LYS A 745 -8.42 15.72 6.35
CA LYS A 745 -9.20 14.48 6.47
C LYS A 745 -10.55 14.62 5.73
N HIS A 746 -11.28 15.69 6.02
CA HIS A 746 -12.61 15.93 5.45
C HIS A 746 -12.57 16.05 3.92
N ILE A 747 -11.68 16.86 3.35
CA ILE A 747 -11.58 17.01 1.89
C ILE A 747 -11.07 15.74 1.20
N SER A 748 -10.21 14.95 1.85
CA SER A 748 -9.73 13.69 1.30
C SER A 748 -10.81 12.61 1.27
N GLN A 749 -11.83 12.70 2.12
CA GLN A 749 -12.98 11.77 2.15
C GLN A 749 -14.19 12.32 1.38
N SER A 750 -14.15 13.57 0.94
CA SER A 750 -15.23 14.22 0.20
C SER A 750 -15.31 13.71 -1.24
N LEU A 751 -16.44 13.11 -1.59
CA LEU A 751 -16.67 12.55 -2.92
C LEU A 751 -16.76 13.65 -3.99
N ALA A 752 -16.16 13.39 -5.16
CA ALA A 752 -16.30 14.25 -6.33
C ALA A 752 -17.63 13.99 -7.03
N THR A 753 -18.37 15.06 -7.32
CA THR A 753 -19.63 14.96 -8.07
C THR A 753 -19.32 14.70 -9.55
N SER A 754 -20.03 13.75 -10.17
CA SER A 754 -19.94 13.53 -11.62
C SER A 754 -20.63 14.67 -12.37
N VAL A 755 -19.84 15.48 -13.09
CA VAL A 755 -20.35 16.61 -13.88
C VAL A 755 -20.11 16.34 -15.37
N PRO A 756 -21.13 16.48 -16.24
CA PRO A 756 -20.97 16.33 -17.69
C PRO A 756 -19.91 17.29 -18.25
N VAL A 757 -19.10 16.83 -19.20
CA VAL A 757 -18.03 17.63 -19.81
C VAL A 757 -18.55 18.94 -20.41
N ASP A 758 -19.73 18.90 -21.05
CA ASP A 758 -20.36 20.10 -21.64
C ASP A 758 -20.64 21.20 -20.59
N MET A 759 -21.00 20.82 -19.36
CA MET A 759 -21.22 21.77 -18.27
C MET A 759 -19.90 22.35 -17.76
N ILE A 760 -18.86 21.52 -17.67
CA ILE A 760 -17.51 21.97 -17.31
C ILE A 760 -16.99 22.95 -18.36
N ASP A 761 -17.14 22.63 -19.64
CA ASP A 761 -16.70 23.51 -20.74
C ASP A 761 -17.44 24.84 -20.73
N ALA A 762 -18.77 24.83 -20.51
CA ALA A 762 -19.56 26.05 -20.36
C ALA A 762 -19.09 26.89 -19.15
N ASN A 763 -18.83 26.26 -18.00
CA ASN A 763 -18.31 26.93 -16.82
C ASN A 763 -16.92 27.52 -17.06
N LEU A 764 -16.01 26.77 -17.69
CA LEU A 764 -14.68 27.26 -18.05
C LEU A 764 -14.74 28.43 -19.03
N GLN A 765 -15.66 28.41 -20.00
CA GLN A 765 -15.92 29.58 -20.85
C GLN A 765 -16.35 30.79 -20.03
N HIS A 766 -17.29 30.63 -19.08
CA HIS A 766 -17.70 31.71 -18.18
C HIS A 766 -16.55 32.22 -17.30
N LEU A 767 -15.72 31.34 -16.76
CA LEU A 767 -14.56 31.70 -15.94
C LEU A 767 -13.44 32.36 -16.76
N SER A 768 -13.27 31.96 -18.02
CA SER A 768 -12.29 32.58 -18.93
C SER A 768 -12.64 34.04 -19.25
N VAL A 769 -13.93 34.38 -19.32
CA VAL A 769 -14.41 35.77 -19.42
C VAL A 769 -14.02 36.59 -18.18
N LEU A 770 -13.90 35.94 -17.03
CA LEU A 770 -13.46 36.55 -15.77
C LEU A 770 -11.93 36.54 -15.59
N GLU A 771 -11.16 36.09 -16.59
CA GLU A 771 -9.70 35.90 -16.55
C GLU A 771 -9.22 34.91 -15.47
N LEU A 772 -10.09 33.99 -15.02
CA LEU A 772 -9.81 33.09 -13.89
C LEU A 772 -9.19 31.74 -14.30
N SER A 773 -9.18 31.39 -15.58
CA SER A 773 -8.69 30.09 -16.06
C SER A 773 -7.69 30.22 -17.21
N ASP A 774 -6.44 29.86 -16.97
CA ASP A 774 -5.43 29.60 -18.01
C ASP A 774 -5.40 28.09 -18.27
N SER A 775 -5.96 27.67 -19.42
CA SER A 775 -5.95 26.33 -20.03
C SER A 775 -6.93 25.26 -19.48
N PRO A 776 -7.73 24.61 -20.35
CA PRO A 776 -8.56 23.47 -20.00
C PRO A 776 -7.74 22.18 -20.07
N THR A 777 -7.60 21.46 -18.97
CA THR A 777 -7.31 20.01 -19.05
C THR A 777 -8.48 19.27 -18.46
N VAL A 778 -9.38 18.81 -19.34
CA VAL A 778 -10.46 17.91 -18.97
C VAL A 778 -9.84 16.63 -18.40
N ALA A 779 -10.13 16.33 -17.14
CA ALA A 779 -9.71 15.09 -16.52
C ALA A 779 -10.33 13.93 -17.31
N THR A 780 -9.48 13.07 -17.88
CA THR A 780 -9.92 11.90 -18.67
C THR A 780 -10.33 10.71 -17.79
N LEU A 781 -10.20 10.86 -16.46
CA LEU A 781 -10.55 9.84 -15.46
C LEU A 781 -11.72 10.34 -14.61
N SER A 782 -12.45 9.41 -13.99
CA SER A 782 -13.47 9.69 -12.98
C SER A 782 -12.84 9.63 -11.57
N PRO A 783 -12.31 10.74 -11.04
CA PRO A 783 -11.80 10.77 -9.66
C PRO A 783 -12.94 10.46 -8.69
N GLN A 784 -12.64 9.71 -7.63
CA GLN A 784 -13.61 9.37 -6.58
C GLN A 784 -13.74 10.53 -5.58
N THR A 785 -12.63 11.18 -5.24
CA THR A 785 -12.60 12.26 -4.26
C THR A 785 -12.18 13.58 -4.87
N VAL A 786 -12.51 14.69 -4.20
CA VAL A 786 -12.11 16.04 -4.66
C VAL A 786 -10.60 16.25 -4.60
N VAL A 787 -9.88 15.53 -3.72
CA VAL A 787 -8.42 15.56 -3.65
C VAL A 787 -7.79 14.81 -4.83
N GLU A 788 -8.34 13.67 -5.23
CA GLU A 788 -7.91 12.98 -6.46
C GLU A 788 -8.11 13.84 -7.70
N LEU A 789 -9.27 14.51 -7.79
CA LEU A 789 -9.56 15.47 -8.85
C LEU A 789 -8.50 16.58 -8.90
N PHE A 790 -8.17 17.17 -7.74
CA PHE A 790 -7.15 18.22 -7.65
C PHE A 790 -5.75 17.73 -8.02
N TYR A 791 -5.36 16.57 -7.49
CA TYR A 791 -4.05 15.98 -7.78
C TYR A 791 -3.90 15.72 -9.28
N GLN A 792 -4.89 15.10 -9.90
CA GLN A 792 -4.85 14.73 -11.30
C GLN A 792 -4.84 15.95 -12.24
N SER A 793 -5.65 16.96 -11.94
CA SER A 793 -5.86 18.12 -12.83
C SER A 793 -4.77 19.19 -12.70
N VAL A 794 -4.32 19.49 -11.47
CA VAL A 794 -3.45 20.62 -11.17
C VAL A 794 -2.16 20.17 -10.47
N ALA A 795 -2.28 19.60 -9.27
CA ALA A 795 -1.15 19.48 -8.34
C ALA A 795 -0.01 18.60 -8.88
N ARG A 796 -0.33 17.46 -9.52
CA ARG A 796 0.66 16.48 -9.99
C ARG A 796 1.74 17.12 -10.85
N LYS A 797 1.35 17.95 -11.83
CA LYS A 797 2.31 18.57 -12.75
C LYS A 797 3.26 19.53 -12.01
N ALA A 798 2.73 20.32 -11.08
CA ALA A 798 3.53 21.23 -10.27
C ALA A 798 4.50 20.45 -9.36
N ILE A 799 4.00 19.42 -8.67
CA ILE A 799 4.77 18.57 -7.76
C ILE A 799 5.91 17.85 -8.50
N ILE A 800 5.61 17.14 -9.58
CA ILE A 800 6.63 16.40 -10.34
C ILE A 800 7.67 17.37 -10.90
N THR A 801 7.25 18.53 -11.41
CA THR A 801 8.21 19.53 -11.91
C THR A 801 9.11 20.04 -10.79
N GLN A 802 8.56 20.33 -9.61
CA GLN A 802 9.30 20.80 -8.44
C GLN A 802 10.35 19.78 -7.96
N ILE A 803 10.00 18.49 -7.92
CA ILE A 803 10.93 17.43 -7.48
C ILE A 803 12.14 17.35 -8.44
N TYR A 804 11.90 17.40 -9.75
CA TYR A 804 12.99 17.29 -10.73
C TYR A 804 13.79 18.59 -10.92
N THR A 805 13.20 19.76 -10.69
CA THR A 805 13.96 21.04 -10.70
C THR A 805 14.85 21.18 -9.47
N GLN A 806 14.46 20.63 -8.32
CA GLN A 806 15.28 20.60 -7.12
C GLN A 806 16.45 19.60 -7.24
N ASN A 807 16.25 18.48 -7.95
CA ASN A 807 17.24 17.42 -8.14
C ASN A 807 18.23 17.64 -9.31
N GLN A 808 18.64 18.88 -9.58
CA GLN A 808 19.42 19.34 -10.76
C GLN A 808 20.81 18.70 -11.00
N SER A 809 21.18 17.60 -10.32
CA SER A 809 22.50 16.96 -10.44
C SER A 809 22.59 15.79 -11.44
N HIS A 810 21.48 15.29 -12.00
CA HIS A 810 21.50 14.14 -12.91
C HIS A 810 20.88 14.44 -14.28
N SER A 811 21.57 14.01 -15.35
CA SER A 811 20.99 14.01 -16.69
C SER A 811 19.70 13.17 -16.71
N PRO A 812 18.61 13.60 -17.37
CA PRO A 812 17.31 12.92 -17.30
C PRO A 812 17.32 11.48 -17.83
N GLY A 813 18.32 11.09 -18.62
CA GLY A 813 18.49 9.72 -19.11
C GLY A 813 19.14 8.73 -18.13
N THR A 814 19.69 9.22 -17.01
CA THR A 814 20.34 8.39 -15.97
C THR A 814 19.60 8.41 -14.64
N ALA A 815 18.47 9.12 -14.55
CA ALA A 815 17.67 9.20 -13.33
C ALA A 815 16.99 7.86 -13.04
N LEU A 816 17.29 7.28 -11.88
CA LEU A 816 16.63 6.09 -11.38
C LEU A 816 15.41 6.48 -10.53
N LEU A 817 14.31 5.76 -10.73
CA LEU A 817 13.09 5.90 -9.94
C LEU A 817 13.24 5.13 -8.64
N HIS A 818 13.20 5.86 -7.52
CA HIS A 818 13.24 5.28 -6.19
C HIS A 818 11.91 5.51 -5.49
N TRP A 819 11.09 4.45 -5.39
CA TRP A 819 9.71 4.53 -4.90
C TRP A 819 9.61 5.16 -3.50
N PRO A 820 10.35 4.70 -2.47
CA PRO A 820 10.25 5.27 -1.13
C PRO A 820 10.50 6.78 -1.07
N HIS A 821 11.47 7.27 -1.85
CA HIS A 821 11.81 8.70 -1.85
C HIS A 821 10.78 9.52 -2.63
N MET A 822 10.41 9.03 -3.82
CA MET A 822 9.48 9.75 -4.70
C MET A 822 8.09 9.85 -4.07
N VAL A 823 7.56 8.76 -3.51
CA VAL A 823 6.20 8.76 -2.95
C VAL A 823 6.12 9.66 -1.72
N SER A 824 7.12 9.66 -0.82
CA SER A 824 7.15 10.54 0.35
C SER A 824 7.18 12.02 -0.03
N ASN A 825 7.98 12.39 -1.04
CA ASN A 825 8.01 13.77 -1.54
C ASN A 825 6.67 14.18 -2.16
N VAL A 826 6.08 13.31 -2.99
CA VAL A 826 4.79 13.59 -3.64
C VAL A 826 3.68 13.77 -2.60
N VAL A 827 3.60 12.90 -1.58
CA VAL A 827 2.62 12.99 -0.49
C VAL A 827 2.81 14.27 0.32
N THR A 828 4.05 14.61 0.68
CA THR A 828 4.36 15.83 1.44
C THR A 828 3.99 17.08 0.67
N LEU A 829 4.40 17.18 -0.59
CA LEU A 829 4.13 18.35 -1.45
C LEU A 829 2.64 18.49 -1.75
N LEU A 830 1.91 17.38 -1.94
CA LEU A 830 0.46 17.42 -2.10
C LEU A 830 -0.23 17.95 -0.84
N ALA A 831 0.16 17.45 0.34
CA ALA A 831 -0.38 17.92 1.60
C ALA A 831 -0.08 19.41 1.86
N GLN A 832 1.12 19.89 1.48
CA GLN A 832 1.47 21.31 1.52
C GLN A 832 0.62 22.16 0.58
N GLN A 833 0.33 21.69 -0.65
CA GLN A 833 -0.55 22.42 -1.57
C GLN A 833 -2.02 22.47 -1.13
N LEU A 834 -2.46 21.48 -0.33
CA LEU A 834 -3.78 21.45 0.30
C LEU A 834 -3.83 22.20 1.63
N TRP A 835 -2.68 22.61 2.17
CA TRP A 835 -2.59 23.21 3.50
C TRP A 835 -3.25 24.60 3.52
N PRO A 836 -4.21 24.85 4.41
CA PRO A 836 -5.08 26.02 4.34
C PRO A 836 -4.36 27.35 4.63
N ASN A 837 -3.25 27.33 5.37
CA ASN A 837 -2.46 28.54 5.69
C ASN A 837 -1.42 28.87 4.61
N ASN A 838 -1.20 27.99 3.63
CA ASN A 838 -0.26 28.27 2.56
C ASN A 838 -0.84 29.30 1.58
N PRO A 839 0.01 30.14 0.94
CA PRO A 839 -0.46 31.21 0.04
C PRO A 839 -1.14 30.68 -1.23
N GLY A 840 -0.93 29.40 -1.56
CA GLY A 840 -1.52 28.75 -2.72
C GLY A 840 -3.05 28.72 -2.68
N PHE A 841 -3.69 29.16 -3.76
CA PHE A 841 -5.16 29.18 -3.89
C PHE A 841 -5.70 28.20 -4.96
N GLN A 842 -4.87 27.25 -5.38
CA GLN A 842 -5.14 26.38 -6.52
C GLN A 842 -6.21 25.33 -6.25
N PHE A 843 -6.32 24.83 -5.01
CA PHE A 843 -7.32 23.82 -4.68
C PHE A 843 -8.76 24.36 -4.81
N PRO A 844 -9.12 25.49 -4.17
CA PRO A 844 -10.43 26.10 -4.39
C PRO A 844 -10.71 26.50 -5.85
N GLU A 845 -9.70 27.04 -6.56
CA GLU A 845 -9.82 27.35 -8.00
C GLU A 845 -10.13 26.09 -8.82
N CYS A 846 -9.49 24.96 -8.50
CA CYS A 846 -9.75 23.68 -9.14
C CYS A 846 -11.20 23.20 -8.91
N LEU A 847 -11.71 23.31 -7.69
CA LEU A 847 -13.11 22.95 -7.39
C LEU A 847 -14.10 23.82 -8.18
N MET A 848 -13.85 25.13 -8.23
CA MET A 848 -14.66 26.06 -9.01
C MET A 848 -14.65 25.72 -10.52
N GLY A 849 -13.46 25.45 -11.08
CA GLY A 849 -13.31 25.09 -12.49
C GLY A 849 -14.04 23.80 -12.88
N ASN A 850 -14.03 22.81 -11.98
CA ASN A 850 -14.68 21.51 -12.18
C ASN A 850 -16.12 21.43 -11.63
N CYS A 851 -16.75 22.57 -11.38
CA CYS A 851 -18.15 22.68 -10.90
C CYS A 851 -18.44 21.93 -9.58
N GLN A 852 -17.44 21.73 -8.72
CA GLN A 852 -17.58 21.09 -7.41
C GLN A 852 -18.05 22.11 -6.36
N TYR A 853 -19.21 22.74 -6.61
CA TYR A 853 -19.67 23.89 -5.81
C TYR A 853 -20.02 23.53 -4.37
N THR A 854 -20.58 22.34 -4.12
CA THR A 854 -20.94 21.87 -2.77
C THR A 854 -19.71 21.65 -1.90
N ALA A 855 -18.72 20.92 -2.41
CA ALA A 855 -17.44 20.71 -1.73
C ALA A 855 -16.69 22.03 -1.48
N LEU A 856 -16.77 22.98 -2.42
CA LEU A 856 -16.15 24.30 -2.25
C LEU A 856 -16.84 25.15 -1.18
N GLN A 857 -18.18 25.12 -1.11
CA GLN A 857 -18.92 25.79 -0.04
C GLN A 857 -18.54 25.24 1.33
N GLU A 858 -18.45 23.91 1.43
CA GLU A 858 -18.09 23.23 2.67
C GLU A 858 -16.64 23.52 3.09
N TYR A 859 -15.70 23.49 2.14
CA TYR A 859 -14.31 23.91 2.39
C TYR A 859 -14.24 25.34 2.96
N VAL A 860 -14.92 26.31 2.33
CA VAL A 860 -14.93 27.71 2.77
C VAL A 860 -15.60 27.85 4.14
N ARG A 861 -16.65 27.07 4.42
CA ARG A 861 -17.32 27.02 5.73
C ARG A 861 -16.35 26.58 6.83
N LEU A 862 -15.61 25.49 6.59
CA LEU A 862 -14.71 24.89 7.56
C LEU A 862 -13.53 25.78 7.93
N ILE A 863 -12.93 26.47 6.96
CA ILE A 863 -11.77 27.35 7.21
C ILE A 863 -12.15 28.74 7.74
N GLY A 864 -13.40 29.17 7.51
CA GLY A 864 -13.84 30.55 7.72
C GLY A 864 -13.56 31.15 9.11
N PRO A 865 -13.74 30.41 10.22
CA PRO A 865 -13.55 30.97 11.57
C PRO A 865 -12.10 31.24 11.97
N TRP A 866 -11.14 30.48 11.44
CA TRP A 866 -9.77 30.42 11.98
C TRP A 866 -8.68 30.68 10.93
N CYS A 867 -8.94 30.49 9.63
CA CYS A 867 -7.98 30.78 8.58
C CYS A 867 -8.12 32.24 8.10
N HIS A 868 -7.00 32.98 8.15
CA HIS A 868 -6.95 34.37 7.70
C HIS A 868 -6.35 34.54 6.29
N MET A 869 -5.92 33.45 5.67
CA MET A 869 -5.34 33.45 4.33
C MET A 869 -6.44 33.50 3.26
N SER A 870 -6.23 34.30 2.22
CA SER A 870 -7.10 34.37 1.02
C SER A 870 -8.60 34.60 1.28
N VAL A 871 -8.96 35.23 2.41
CA VAL A 871 -10.36 35.48 2.83
C VAL A 871 -11.18 36.19 1.75
N GLY A 872 -10.59 37.18 1.07
CA GLY A 872 -11.24 37.91 -0.02
C GLY A 872 -11.60 36.99 -1.20
N SER A 873 -10.66 36.12 -1.60
CA SER A 873 -10.85 35.15 -2.67
C SER A 873 -11.86 34.07 -2.30
N CYS A 874 -11.86 33.58 -1.06
CA CYS A 874 -12.83 32.61 -0.55
C CYS A 874 -14.27 33.15 -0.61
N ARG A 875 -14.49 34.38 -0.13
CA ARG A 875 -15.80 35.05 -0.19
C ARG A 875 -16.25 35.28 -1.64
N PHE A 876 -15.33 35.65 -2.53
CA PHE A 876 -15.63 35.81 -3.95
C PHE A 876 -16.14 34.50 -4.57
N MET A 877 -15.40 33.40 -4.39
CA MET A 877 -15.83 32.09 -4.91
C MET A 877 -17.12 31.60 -4.26
N LEU A 878 -17.31 31.82 -2.96
CA LEU A 878 -18.55 31.48 -2.29
C LEU A 878 -19.75 32.21 -2.90
N GLY A 879 -19.57 33.49 -3.26
CA GLY A 879 -20.55 34.25 -4.04
C GLY A 879 -20.86 33.61 -5.40
N GLN A 880 -19.85 33.15 -6.12
CA GLN A 880 -20.03 32.43 -7.40
C GLN A 880 -20.75 31.09 -7.21
N CYS A 881 -20.44 30.33 -6.15
CA CYS A 881 -21.13 29.09 -5.82
C CYS A 881 -22.64 29.34 -5.57
N TYR A 882 -22.99 30.39 -4.84
CA TYR A 882 -24.39 30.77 -4.63
C TYR A 882 -25.09 31.19 -5.92
N LEU A 883 -24.41 31.90 -6.82
CA LEU A 883 -24.95 32.23 -8.14
C LEU A 883 -25.21 30.97 -8.97
N ALA A 884 -24.26 30.04 -9.00
CA ALA A 884 -24.38 28.77 -9.73
C ALA A 884 -25.54 27.90 -9.19
N ASN A 885 -25.77 27.92 -7.88
CA ASN A 885 -26.88 27.19 -7.24
C ASN A 885 -28.23 27.92 -7.28
N GLY A 886 -28.31 29.11 -7.89
CA GLY A 886 -29.55 29.91 -7.95
C GLY A 886 -29.93 30.61 -6.63
N GLU A 887 -29.01 30.67 -5.65
CA GLU A 887 -29.21 31.28 -4.33
C GLU A 887 -28.79 32.76 -4.29
N GLY A 888 -29.24 33.55 -5.28
CA GLY A 888 -28.80 34.94 -5.47
C GLY A 888 -29.02 35.87 -4.27
N TYR A 889 -29.97 35.56 -3.39
CA TYR A 889 -30.22 36.35 -2.17
C TYR A 889 -29.07 36.28 -1.15
N LYS A 890 -28.33 35.16 -1.08
CA LYS A 890 -27.15 35.00 -0.21
C LYS A 890 -25.95 35.82 -0.70
N VAL A 891 -25.89 36.08 -2.01
CA VAL A 891 -24.83 36.86 -2.65
C VAL A 891 -24.87 38.33 -2.20
N CYS A 892 -26.05 38.93 -2.09
CA CYS A 892 -26.20 40.31 -1.64
C CYS A 892 -25.65 40.53 -0.21
N ALA A 893 -25.83 39.55 0.69
CA ALA A 893 -25.29 39.61 2.05
C ALA A 893 -23.76 39.54 2.08
N GLN A 894 -23.16 38.73 1.20
CA GLN A 894 -21.71 38.60 1.06
C GLN A 894 -21.07 39.86 0.45
N VAL A 895 -21.69 40.44 -0.59
CA VAL A 895 -21.21 41.64 -1.29
C VAL A 895 -21.30 42.90 -0.42
N MET A 896 -22.34 43.02 0.43
CA MET A 896 -22.49 44.18 1.33
C MET A 896 -21.46 44.23 2.48
N SER A 897 -20.83 43.09 2.81
CA SER A 897 -19.79 43.03 3.87
C SER A 897 -18.36 43.29 3.35
N PHE A 898 -18.19 43.61 2.06
CA PHE A 898 -16.88 43.63 1.39
C PHE A 898 -16.17 44.99 1.49
N ARG A 899 -14.93 45.01 2.00
CA ARG A 899 -13.94 46.08 1.76
C ARG A 899 -12.74 45.46 1.04
N PHE A 900 -12.45 45.95 -0.17
CA PHE A 900 -11.30 45.53 -0.98
C PHE A 900 -9.99 45.97 -0.32
N GLN A 901 -9.26 45.06 0.32
CA GLN A 901 -7.86 45.35 0.69
C GLN A 901 -6.84 44.35 0.17
N HIS A 902 -7.11 43.06 0.05
CA HIS A 902 -6.18 42.12 -0.60
C HIS A 902 -6.94 40.99 -1.28
N VAL A 903 -6.98 41.04 -2.61
CA VAL A 903 -7.50 40.00 -3.49
C VAL A 903 -6.29 39.54 -4.30
N SER A 904 -6.07 38.23 -4.46
CA SER A 904 -4.94 37.70 -5.23
C SER A 904 -4.88 38.37 -6.61
N VAL A 905 -3.68 38.66 -7.12
CA VAL A 905 -3.43 39.55 -8.28
C VAL A 905 -4.27 39.16 -9.53
N LYS A 906 -4.66 37.88 -9.66
CA LYS A 906 -5.57 37.38 -10.72
C LYS A 906 -7.03 37.85 -10.61
N PHE A 907 -7.53 38.19 -9.44
CA PHE A 907 -8.95 38.46 -9.18
C PHE A 907 -9.29 39.98 -9.18
N THR A 908 -8.43 40.82 -9.77
CA THR A 908 -8.56 42.29 -9.78
C THR A 908 -9.71 42.80 -10.69
N CYS A 909 -10.33 41.93 -11.51
CA CYS A 909 -11.29 42.32 -12.57
C CYS A 909 -12.72 42.67 -12.11
N TRP A 910 -13.05 42.63 -10.81
CA TRP A 910 -14.36 43.09 -10.33
C TRP A 910 -14.50 44.63 -10.21
N ARG A 911 -13.46 45.41 -10.57
CA ARG A 911 -13.55 46.88 -10.61
C ARG A 911 -14.49 47.44 -11.70
N LEU A 912 -14.94 46.61 -12.66
CA LEU A 912 -15.66 47.07 -13.86
C LEU A 912 -17.05 46.44 -14.05
N PHE A 913 -17.52 45.54 -13.17
CA PHE A 913 -18.79 44.82 -13.34
C PHE A 913 -19.93 45.27 -12.39
N LEU A 914 -19.65 46.23 -11.51
CA LEU A 914 -20.64 47.12 -10.89
C LEU A 914 -20.67 48.43 -11.67
#